data_AF-W5JWV3-F1
#
_entry.id   AF-W5JWV3-F1
#
_cell.length_a   1.000
_cell.length_b   1.000
_cell.length_c   1.000
_cell.angle_alpha   90.00
_cell.angle_beta   90.00
_cell.angle_gamma   90.00
#
_symmetry.space_group_name_H-M   'P 1'
#
loop_
_entity.id
_entity.type
_entity.pdbx_description
1 polymer ?
#
loop_
_entity_poly.entity_id
_entity_poly.type
_entity_poly.pdbx_seq_one_letter_code
_entity_poly.pdbx_strand_id
1 'polypeptide(L)'
;MSMAAIVSTSVIVLLMIGTFNTVGIIAKRLDGASPVDTLRHRYLQQEKLALNIVQQIDHVTNQVDEDVAQQRSIVLRELFTIYLRFVEQELSPEAALGDERYFTVLQRFAEWHQLEQNLLTINHLYRAVCSFLAEAVPRYADHLSTAAAGLDAFDMEARPELADNDLRLQSIDLAETVLYDRRQPIALQLDQIYTIMVRQALYYKVQMVAKSTICTFGLSAQQVLYLLYEAIAMTELKGYLMMQFAYMVLRAQGKGNFTVESSARRNELQTRLNRTHELLQRAMEQTSRDYWRCDPERQAHRENETYLQFTRLLQGYIENEVDMNTENTCRETCGHYQYGHRQEQCYKELYCTRQPKCAGRIYDCEYVDSDMWICPSAPQSQRRYEYIEYENGMVRGRKGYCPRGTTKVDSWWRWIFWHCSYCFCVCDDNGPRSDRFVSLREAVSDIAQNKVVTGLRFLKQDRVIHLAVQQGTLMPQGEIDNRTLEWVPPRYFSVLSKGIRDGLDYHTLTYDNRSMDLDDVQVYPGYVLTGVRFRLLGTHLNLMIRMTEMNFTSGQLMDLDKSIWIGNDNTIARTELVLKQPDVPTKALSKSVPDSTNGQYVRFTPTDREADAAQTTVPFLDAQPVYTHRPVPLSGAGIFHKGQSKSGGFLAPKLLTYDFTTHIQRPLGANNDLPEVSAVSHSVAISTGLSEDRLPSAN
;
A
#
# COMPACT_ATOMS: atom_id res chain seq x y z
N MET A 1 -24.50 -53.45 -54.46
CA MET A 1 -25.89 -53.60 -53.98
C MET A 1 -25.83 -53.50 -52.47
N SER A 2 -26.05 -52.29 -51.92
CA SER A 2 -27.35 -51.78 -51.41
C SER A 2 -27.54 -52.18 -49.93
N MET A 3 -28.00 -51.37 -48.98
CA MET A 3 -28.08 -49.91 -48.74
C MET A 3 -28.68 -49.80 -47.31
N ALA A 4 -28.30 -48.76 -46.55
CA ALA A 4 -29.05 -48.11 -45.44
C ALA A 4 -29.35 -48.92 -44.14
N ALA A 5 -29.47 -48.34 -42.93
CA ALA A 5 -29.13 -47.07 -42.27
C ALA A 5 -29.59 -47.17 -40.77
N ILE A 6 -29.19 -46.20 -39.92
CA ILE A 6 -29.80 -45.80 -38.59
C ILE A 6 -29.40 -46.69 -37.39
N VAL A 7 -28.90 -46.25 -36.22
CA VAL A 7 -28.60 -44.95 -35.58
C VAL A 7 -27.52 -45.21 -34.50
N SER A 8 -26.55 -44.32 -34.35
CA SER A 8 -25.63 -44.31 -33.19
C SER A 8 -25.70 -42.95 -32.52
N THR A 9 -26.25 -42.92 -31.32
CA THR A 9 -26.24 -41.79 -30.38
C THR A 9 -25.31 -42.15 -29.23
N SER A 10 -24.22 -41.40 -29.03
CA SER A 10 -23.67 -41.04 -27.71
C SER A 10 -22.45 -40.12 -27.84
N VAL A 11 -22.74 -38.83 -27.68
CA VAL A 11 -21.98 -37.79 -26.94
C VAL A 11 -20.45 -37.95 -26.91
N ILE A 12 -19.78 -37.27 -27.85
CA ILE A 12 -18.39 -36.86 -27.69
C ILE A 12 -18.38 -35.63 -26.77
N VAL A 13 -17.93 -35.81 -25.54
CA VAL A 13 -17.59 -34.71 -24.63
C VAL A 13 -16.35 -34.03 -25.18
N LEU A 14 -16.53 -32.86 -25.80
CA LEU A 14 -15.45 -31.94 -26.13
C LEU A 14 -14.80 -31.48 -24.82
N LEU A 15 -13.60 -32.01 -24.54
CA LEU A 15 -12.61 -31.42 -23.65
C LEU A 15 -12.22 -30.05 -24.20
N MET A 16 -12.95 -29.01 -23.78
CA MET A 16 -12.52 -27.62 -23.90
C MET A 16 -11.36 -27.41 -22.94
N ILE A 17 -10.16 -27.78 -23.37
CA ILE A 17 -8.92 -27.28 -22.80
C ILE A 17 -8.92 -25.78 -23.14
N GLY A 18 -9.34 -24.96 -22.18
CA GLY A 18 -9.21 -23.52 -22.25
C GLY A 18 -7.73 -23.16 -22.23
N THR A 19 -7.10 -23.13 -23.40
CA THR A 19 -5.91 -22.33 -23.63
C THR A 19 -6.34 -20.88 -23.42
N PHE A 20 -5.98 -20.31 -22.27
CA PHE A 20 -6.08 -18.88 -22.05
C PHE A 20 -5.25 -18.19 -23.13
N ASN A 21 -5.91 -17.72 -24.18
CA ASN A 21 -5.39 -16.64 -24.99
C ASN A 21 -5.14 -15.49 -24.01
N THR A 22 -3.88 -15.17 -23.79
CA THR A 22 -3.44 -13.86 -23.28
C THR A 22 -3.79 -12.82 -24.35
N VAL A 23 -5.08 -12.53 -24.53
CA VAL A 23 -5.50 -11.28 -25.15
C VAL A 23 -4.99 -10.22 -24.19
N GLY A 24 -3.97 -9.47 -24.62
CA GLY A 24 -3.38 -8.42 -23.82
C GLY A 24 -4.47 -7.47 -23.33
N ILE A 25 -4.81 -7.56 -22.04
CA ILE A 25 -5.61 -6.56 -21.35
C ILE A 25 -4.67 -5.37 -21.16
N ILE A 26 -4.48 -4.60 -22.23
CA ILE A 26 -3.80 -3.31 -22.18
C ILE A 26 -4.88 -2.33 -21.70
N ALA A 27 -4.67 -1.72 -20.52
CA ALA A 27 -5.53 -0.65 -20.06
C ALA A 27 -5.57 0.45 -21.12
N LYS A 28 -6.77 1.00 -21.36
CA LYS A 28 -6.96 1.96 -22.46
C LYS A 28 -6.34 3.32 -22.17
N ARG A 29 -5.97 3.60 -20.91
CA ARG A 29 -5.60 4.95 -20.42
C ARG A 29 -4.53 4.90 -19.32
N LEU A 30 -3.29 4.58 -19.70
CA LEU A 30 -2.11 4.81 -18.87
C LEU A 30 -1.65 6.29 -18.87
N ASP A 31 -2.41 7.16 -19.53
CA ASP A 31 -2.08 8.57 -19.69
C ASP A 31 -2.29 9.38 -18.40
N GLY A 32 -1.34 10.26 -18.12
CA GLY A 32 -1.39 11.19 -17.00
C GLY A 32 -0.02 11.48 -16.45
N ALA A 33 0.14 12.67 -15.90
CA ALA A 33 1.38 13.11 -15.27
C ALA A 33 1.24 13.09 -13.75
N SER A 34 2.35 12.91 -13.05
CA SER A 34 2.42 13.07 -11.60
C SER A 34 1.88 14.45 -11.17
N PRO A 35 1.44 14.62 -9.91
CA PRO A 35 0.96 15.92 -9.42
C PRO A 35 1.95 17.06 -9.66
N VAL A 36 3.24 16.83 -9.36
CA VAL A 36 4.29 17.84 -9.52
C VAL A 36 4.62 18.13 -10.99
N ASP A 37 4.57 17.12 -11.88
CA ASP A 37 4.77 17.35 -13.32
C ASP A 37 3.59 18.10 -13.95
N THR A 38 2.35 17.78 -13.55
CA THR A 38 1.15 18.51 -14.00
C THR A 38 1.21 19.96 -13.56
N LEU A 39 1.62 20.21 -12.31
CA LEU A 39 1.82 21.55 -11.79
C LEU A 39 2.91 22.31 -12.58
N ARG A 40 4.03 21.65 -12.89
CA ARG A 40 5.08 22.24 -13.72
C ARG A 40 4.57 22.63 -15.10
N HIS A 41 3.77 21.79 -15.76
CA HIS A 41 3.19 22.12 -17.07
C HIS A 41 2.28 23.34 -17.02
N ARG A 42 1.40 23.42 -16.01
CA ARG A 42 0.55 24.60 -15.79
C ARG A 42 1.38 25.85 -15.55
N TYR A 43 2.44 25.76 -14.74
CA TYR A 43 3.36 26.88 -14.54
C TYR A 43 4.02 27.34 -15.85
N LEU A 44 4.54 26.42 -16.67
CA LEU A 44 5.18 26.76 -17.94
C LEU A 44 4.21 27.41 -18.93
N GLN A 45 2.93 27.04 -18.90
CA GLN A 45 1.89 27.72 -19.68
C GLN A 45 1.65 29.15 -19.18
N GLN A 46 1.54 29.33 -17.86
CA GLN A 46 1.40 30.65 -17.25
C GLN A 46 2.62 31.54 -17.49
N GLU A 47 3.83 30.99 -17.42
CA GLU A 47 5.08 31.70 -17.67
C GLU A 47 5.08 32.33 -19.07
N LYS A 48 4.58 31.61 -20.09
CA LYS A 48 4.43 32.14 -21.45
C LYS A 48 3.47 33.32 -21.51
N LEU A 49 2.36 33.27 -20.78
CA LEU A 49 1.40 34.37 -20.71
C LEU A 49 2.01 35.59 -20.02
N ALA A 50 2.71 35.39 -18.91
CA ALA A 50 3.40 36.46 -18.18
C ALA A 50 4.48 37.13 -19.05
N LEU A 51 5.24 36.34 -19.82
CA LEU A 51 6.24 36.86 -20.77
C LEU A 51 5.62 37.77 -21.83
N ASN A 52 4.47 37.38 -22.39
CA ASN A 52 3.78 38.20 -23.39
C ASN A 52 3.37 39.57 -22.82
N ILE A 53 2.95 39.63 -21.55
CA ILE A 53 2.57 40.88 -20.88
C ILE A 53 3.80 41.76 -20.66
N VAL A 54 4.92 41.19 -20.19
CA VAL A 54 6.16 41.95 -19.97
C VAL A 54 6.73 42.49 -21.29
N GLN A 55 6.55 41.78 -22.40
CA GLN A 55 6.97 42.24 -23.74
C GLN A 55 6.17 43.44 -24.26
N GLN A 56 4.98 43.73 -23.71
CA GLN A 56 4.20 44.90 -24.11
C GLN A 56 4.91 46.23 -23.81
N ILE A 57 5.89 46.24 -22.90
CA ILE A 57 6.74 47.40 -22.61
C ILE A 57 7.54 47.83 -23.84
N ASP A 58 7.92 46.90 -24.71
CA ASP A 58 8.76 47.17 -25.89
C ASP A 58 7.97 47.81 -27.05
N HIS A 59 6.63 47.84 -26.99
CA HIS A 59 5.79 48.42 -28.05
C HIS A 59 5.63 49.94 -27.94
N VAL A 60 6.27 50.58 -26.96
CA VAL A 60 5.97 51.96 -26.52
C VAL A 60 7.15 52.90 -26.73
N THR A 61 8.08 52.51 -27.60
CA THR A 61 9.35 53.19 -27.85
C THR A 61 9.26 54.64 -28.39
N ASN A 62 8.05 55.20 -28.56
CA ASN A 62 7.80 56.54 -29.13
C ASN A 62 6.94 57.47 -28.23
N GLN A 63 6.87 57.25 -26.91
CA GLN A 63 6.08 58.07 -25.98
C GLN A 63 6.91 58.85 -24.93
N VAL A 64 6.28 59.79 -24.22
CA VAL A 64 6.88 60.64 -23.18
C VAL A 64 7.30 59.79 -21.97
N ASP A 65 8.36 60.16 -21.24
CA ASP A 65 8.90 59.39 -20.10
C ASP A 65 7.84 59.04 -19.02
N GLU A 66 6.83 59.90 -18.87
CA GLU A 66 5.71 59.74 -17.94
C GLU A 66 4.76 58.59 -18.36
N ASP A 67 4.49 58.45 -19.67
CA ASP A 67 3.68 57.36 -20.24
C ASP A 67 4.38 56.00 -20.06
N VAL A 68 5.71 55.99 -20.21
CA VAL A 68 6.54 54.78 -20.01
C VAL A 68 6.53 54.33 -18.56
N ALA A 69 6.59 55.27 -17.61
CA ALA A 69 6.53 54.96 -16.18
C ALA A 69 5.15 54.40 -15.79
N GLN A 70 4.07 55.01 -16.28
CA GLN A 70 2.70 54.56 -16.05
C GLN A 70 2.48 53.15 -16.59
N GLN A 71 2.94 52.86 -17.82
CA GLN A 71 2.79 51.55 -18.41
C GLN A 71 3.60 50.46 -17.69
N ARG A 72 4.81 50.77 -17.23
CA ARG A 72 5.60 49.84 -16.42
C ARG A 72 4.90 49.49 -15.11
N SER A 73 4.23 50.45 -14.47
CA SER A 73 3.42 50.23 -13.26
C SER A 73 2.23 49.30 -13.55
N ILE A 74 1.52 49.51 -14.68
CA ILE A 74 0.43 48.62 -15.12
C ILE A 74 0.94 47.19 -15.35
N VAL A 75 2.03 47.03 -16.10
CA VAL A 75 2.61 45.71 -16.40
C VAL A 75 3.05 44.99 -15.13
N LEU A 76 3.66 45.70 -14.19
CA LEU A 76 4.11 45.14 -12.91
C LEU A 76 2.93 44.65 -12.06
N ARG A 77 1.82 45.41 -12.01
CA ARG A 77 0.60 44.99 -11.31
C ARG A 77 0.00 43.72 -11.91
N GLU A 78 -0.14 43.68 -13.24
CA GLU A 78 -0.68 42.50 -13.91
C GLU A 78 0.22 41.28 -13.67
N LEU A 79 1.54 41.46 -13.71
CA LEU A 79 2.52 40.42 -13.38
C LEU A 79 2.33 39.90 -11.94
N PHE A 80 2.25 40.78 -10.95
CA PHE A 80 2.05 40.39 -9.55
C PHE A 80 0.72 39.66 -9.36
N THR A 81 -0.34 40.13 -10.00
CA THR A 81 -1.68 39.52 -9.94
C THR A 81 -1.68 38.10 -10.51
N ILE A 82 -1.00 37.88 -11.64
CA ILE A 82 -0.87 36.56 -12.27
C ILE A 82 -0.11 35.58 -11.37
N TYR A 83 1.02 36.01 -10.80
CA TYR A 83 1.80 35.16 -9.91
C TYR A 83 1.09 34.90 -8.59
N LEU A 84 0.47 35.91 -7.97
CA LEU A 84 -0.33 35.73 -6.75
C LEU A 84 -1.47 34.73 -6.98
N ARG A 85 -2.23 34.89 -8.07
CA ARG A 85 -3.32 33.98 -8.42
C ARG A 85 -2.83 32.53 -8.54
N PHE A 86 -1.69 32.31 -9.19
CA PHE A 86 -1.12 30.96 -9.32
C PHE A 86 -0.66 30.40 -7.99
N VAL A 87 -0.01 31.22 -7.16
CA VAL A 87 0.38 30.83 -5.81
C VAL A 87 -0.84 30.44 -4.99
N GLU A 88 -1.90 31.25 -4.97
CA GLU A 88 -3.12 30.98 -4.20
C GLU A 88 -3.88 29.74 -4.68
N GLN A 89 -3.95 29.52 -6.00
CA GLN A 89 -4.72 28.43 -6.59
C GLN A 89 -3.98 27.09 -6.62
N GLU A 90 -2.67 27.11 -6.87
CA GLU A 90 -1.92 25.91 -7.26
C GLU A 90 -0.76 25.58 -6.30
N LEU A 91 -0.30 26.54 -5.51
CA LEU A 91 0.88 26.43 -4.66
C LEU A 91 0.67 27.05 -3.27
N SER A 92 -0.58 27.08 -2.78
CA SER A 92 -0.88 27.82 -1.55
C SER A 92 0.00 27.27 -0.41
N PRO A 93 0.48 28.12 0.52
CA PRO A 93 1.39 27.68 1.58
C PRO A 93 0.83 26.51 2.42
N GLU A 94 -0.50 26.36 2.44
CA GLU A 94 -1.24 25.30 3.14
C GLU A 94 -1.55 24.07 2.25
N ALA A 95 -1.67 24.24 0.93
CA ALA A 95 -2.03 23.19 -0.02
C ALA A 95 -0.84 22.62 -0.82
N ALA A 96 0.33 23.26 -0.76
CA ALA A 96 1.50 22.81 -1.50
C ALA A 96 1.91 21.40 -1.05
N LEU A 97 1.83 20.42 -1.97
CA LEU A 97 2.53 19.14 -1.86
C LEU A 97 3.95 19.41 -1.31
N GLY A 98 4.23 18.96 -0.08
CA GLY A 98 5.42 19.37 0.67
C GLY A 98 5.18 20.18 1.95
N ASP A 99 3.98 20.11 2.55
CA ASP A 99 3.73 20.37 3.98
C ASP A 99 4.91 19.89 4.86
N GLU A 100 5.25 20.60 5.93
CA GLU A 100 6.30 20.23 6.89
C GLU A 100 6.13 18.79 7.41
N ARG A 101 4.88 18.29 7.43
CA ARG A 101 4.55 16.89 7.72
C ARG A 101 5.21 15.88 6.77
N TYR A 102 5.43 16.19 5.48
CA TYR A 102 6.12 15.29 4.54
C TYR A 102 7.62 15.26 4.77
N PHE A 103 8.23 16.39 5.16
CA PHE A 103 9.62 16.41 5.59
C PHE A 103 9.83 15.56 6.84
N THR A 104 8.84 15.43 7.75
CA THR A 104 9.03 14.59 8.95
C THR A 104 9.32 13.11 8.66
N VAL A 105 8.80 12.56 7.55
CA VAL A 105 9.13 11.19 7.15
C VAL A 105 10.52 11.13 6.52
N LEU A 106 10.86 12.13 5.71
CA LEU A 106 12.18 12.22 5.07
C LEU A 106 13.31 12.53 6.06
N GLN A 107 13.04 13.31 7.12
CA GLN A 107 13.95 13.63 8.22
C GLN A 107 14.47 12.40 8.97
N ARG A 108 13.77 11.28 8.87
CA ARG A 108 14.22 10.00 9.44
C ARG A 108 15.33 9.34 8.59
N PHE A 109 15.62 9.84 7.37
CA PHE A 109 16.75 9.40 6.54
C PHE A 109 17.97 10.29 6.77
N ALA A 110 19.13 9.69 7.03
CA ALA A 110 20.38 10.45 7.16
C ALA A 110 20.73 11.17 5.84
N GLU A 111 20.44 10.54 4.71
CA GLU A 111 20.62 11.07 3.36
C GLU A 111 19.83 12.35 3.11
N TRP A 112 18.65 12.50 3.73
CA TRP A 112 17.83 13.71 3.62
C TRP A 112 18.55 14.95 4.15
N HIS A 113 19.34 14.81 5.22
CA HIS A 113 20.06 15.93 5.84
C HIS A 113 21.09 16.57 4.91
N GLN A 114 21.52 15.87 3.84
CA GLN A 114 22.39 16.45 2.81
C GLN A 114 21.66 17.51 1.99
N LEU A 115 20.36 17.35 1.80
CA LEU A 115 19.51 18.21 0.99
C LEU A 115 18.74 19.24 1.83
N GLU A 116 18.44 18.92 3.08
CA GLU A 116 17.51 19.66 3.93
C GLU A 116 17.77 21.17 3.96
N GLN A 117 19.02 21.59 4.17
CA GLN A 117 19.37 23.00 4.21
C GLN A 117 19.05 23.72 2.89
N ASN A 118 19.36 23.11 1.74
CA ASN A 118 19.09 23.70 0.43
C ASN A 118 17.58 23.82 0.17
N LEU A 119 16.82 22.77 0.49
CA LEU A 119 15.36 22.80 0.31
C LEU A 119 14.71 23.83 1.24
N LEU A 120 15.10 23.88 2.51
CA LEU A 120 14.55 24.86 3.45
C LEU A 120 14.85 26.28 3.02
N THR A 121 16.08 26.55 2.57
CA THR A 121 16.48 27.88 2.07
C THR A 121 15.58 28.36 0.94
N ILE A 122 15.35 27.52 -0.08
CA ILE A 122 14.48 27.86 -1.21
C ILE A 122 13.03 28.03 -0.74
N ASN A 123 12.53 27.15 0.14
CA ASN A 123 11.16 27.24 0.65
C ASN A 123 10.93 28.46 1.54
N HIS A 124 11.91 28.88 2.35
CA HIS A 124 11.80 30.10 3.15
C HIS A 124 11.75 31.35 2.28
N LEU A 125 12.62 31.44 1.27
CA LEU A 125 12.59 32.55 0.32
C LEU A 125 11.29 32.56 -0.50
N TYR A 126 10.79 31.38 -0.87
CA TYR A 126 9.49 31.25 -1.52
C TYR A 126 8.34 31.79 -0.66
N ARG A 127 8.31 31.46 0.64
CA ARG A 127 7.33 32.03 1.59
C ARG A 127 7.44 33.56 1.64
N ALA A 128 8.65 34.12 1.64
CA ALA A 128 8.85 35.56 1.63
C ALA A 128 8.31 36.22 0.34
N VAL A 129 8.55 35.62 -0.83
CA VAL A 129 7.98 36.07 -2.10
C VAL A 129 6.45 36.01 -2.09
N CYS A 130 5.86 34.95 -1.53
CA CYS A 130 4.41 34.82 -1.41
C CYS A 130 3.82 35.93 -0.51
N SER A 131 4.45 36.19 0.65
CA SER A 131 4.02 37.26 1.55
C SER A 131 4.12 38.63 0.88
N PHE A 132 5.21 38.89 0.14
CA PHE A 132 5.35 40.13 -0.63
C PHE A 132 4.23 40.28 -1.67
N LEU A 133 3.93 39.23 -2.44
CA LEU A 133 2.86 39.28 -3.45
C LEU A 133 1.49 39.57 -2.82
N ALA A 134 1.19 38.95 -1.68
CA ALA A 134 -0.06 39.16 -0.95
C ALA A 134 -0.20 40.59 -0.40
N GLU A 135 0.91 41.24 -0.04
CA GLU A 135 0.93 42.63 0.42
C GLU A 135 0.94 43.65 -0.73
N ALA A 136 1.65 43.35 -1.81
CA ALA A 136 1.86 44.24 -2.95
C ALA A 136 0.61 44.41 -3.83
N VAL A 137 -0.15 43.33 -4.07
CA VAL A 137 -1.31 43.38 -4.98
C VAL A 137 -2.44 44.30 -4.48
N PRO A 138 -2.88 44.25 -3.20
CA PRO A 138 -3.90 45.17 -2.68
C PRO A 138 -3.51 46.64 -2.77
N ARG A 139 -2.23 46.97 -2.53
CA ARG A 139 -1.73 48.35 -2.65
C ARG A 139 -1.94 48.91 -4.05
N TYR A 140 -1.73 48.11 -5.09
CA TYR A 140 -2.01 48.52 -6.47
C TYR A 140 -3.51 48.65 -6.80
N ALA A 141 -4.40 47.94 -6.08
CA ALA A 141 -5.85 48.02 -6.28
C ALA A 141 -6.45 49.30 -5.68
N ASP A 142 -5.99 49.72 -4.50
CA ASP A 142 -6.45 50.93 -3.81
C ASP A 142 -6.06 52.23 -4.54
N HIS A 143 -4.98 52.22 -5.32
CA HIS A 143 -4.56 53.36 -6.13
C HIS A 143 -5.47 53.63 -7.35
N LEU A 144 -6.13 52.59 -7.90
CA LEU A 144 -7.12 52.76 -8.98
C LEU A 144 -8.45 53.29 -8.46
N SER A 145 -8.88 52.86 -7.26
CA SER A 145 -10.12 53.33 -6.66
C SER A 145 -10.01 54.81 -6.25
N THR A 146 -8.84 55.24 -5.78
CA THR A 146 -8.54 56.66 -5.50
C THR A 146 -8.31 57.50 -6.77
N ALA A 147 -7.71 56.94 -7.84
CA ALA A 147 -7.59 57.63 -9.12
C ALA A 147 -8.95 57.76 -9.87
N ALA A 148 -9.87 56.80 -9.68
CA ALA A 148 -11.21 56.84 -10.27
C ALA A 148 -12.21 57.70 -9.47
N ALA A 149 -11.98 57.93 -8.17
CA ALA A 149 -12.84 58.71 -7.28
C ALA A 149 -12.49 60.22 -7.24
N GLY A 150 -11.97 60.77 -8.33
CA GLY A 150 -11.66 62.20 -8.45
C GLY A 150 -12.91 63.08 -8.50
N LEU A 151 -13.56 63.30 -7.36
CA LEU A 151 -14.53 64.36 -7.06
C LEU A 151 -14.52 64.62 -5.54
N ASP A 152 -13.45 65.23 -5.05
CA ASP A 152 -13.51 66.41 -4.17
C ASP A 152 -12.10 66.82 -3.75
N ALA A 153 -11.71 68.01 -4.18
CA ALA A 153 -10.43 68.63 -3.92
C ALA A 153 -10.45 69.30 -2.54
N PHE A 154 -9.55 68.88 -1.64
CA PHE A 154 -8.70 69.72 -0.78
C PHE A 154 -7.86 68.78 0.12
N ASP A 155 -6.55 69.02 0.19
CA ASP A 155 -5.53 68.32 1.02
C ASP A 155 -5.05 66.91 0.63
N MET A 156 -4.48 66.73 -0.59
CA MET A 156 -3.61 65.57 -0.84
C MET A 156 -2.49 65.82 -1.86
N GLU A 157 -1.65 66.83 -1.63
CA GLU A 157 -0.34 66.88 -2.28
C GLU A 157 0.65 65.99 -1.48
N ALA A 158 1.29 65.04 -2.18
CA ALA A 158 2.45 64.23 -1.76
C ALA A 158 2.28 62.84 -1.08
N ARG A 159 1.20 62.08 -1.31
CA ARG A 159 1.10 60.69 -0.77
C ARG A 159 1.03 59.52 -1.77
N PRO A 160 0.42 59.62 -2.98
CA PRO A 160 0.33 58.49 -3.90
C PRO A 160 1.67 58.09 -4.55
N GLU A 161 2.47 59.07 -4.98
CA GLU A 161 3.75 58.82 -5.68
C GLU A 161 4.83 58.21 -4.78
N LEU A 162 4.85 58.54 -3.48
CA LEU A 162 5.80 57.97 -2.53
C LEU A 162 5.54 56.49 -2.24
N ALA A 163 4.27 56.06 -2.23
CA ALA A 163 3.90 54.66 -2.00
C ALA A 163 4.25 53.76 -3.20
N ASP A 164 4.05 54.26 -4.43
CA ASP A 164 4.45 53.54 -5.66
C ASP A 164 5.98 53.42 -5.78
N ASN A 165 6.71 54.45 -5.36
CA ASN A 165 8.18 54.44 -5.39
C ASN A 165 8.78 53.50 -4.33
N ASP A 166 8.18 53.41 -3.15
CA ASP A 166 8.59 52.45 -2.11
C ASP A 166 8.31 51.00 -2.53
N LEU A 167 7.12 50.72 -3.07
CA LEU A 167 6.78 49.37 -3.58
C LEU A 167 7.67 48.97 -4.78
N ARG A 168 8.00 49.93 -5.64
CA ARG A 168 8.97 49.77 -6.72
C ARG A 168 10.34 49.38 -6.20
N LEU A 169 10.87 50.09 -5.21
CA LEU A 169 12.17 49.76 -4.59
C LEU A 169 12.15 48.38 -3.92
N GLN A 170 11.08 48.06 -3.18
CA GLN A 170 10.90 46.76 -2.54
C GLN A 170 10.85 45.61 -3.57
N SER A 171 10.18 45.81 -4.72
CA SER A 171 10.13 44.80 -5.78
C SER A 171 11.49 44.54 -6.42
N ILE A 172 12.32 45.59 -6.58
CA ILE A 172 13.68 45.48 -7.10
C ILE A 172 14.56 44.75 -6.08
N ASP A 173 14.50 45.15 -4.80
CA ASP A 173 15.28 44.51 -3.73
C ASP A 173 14.94 43.02 -3.57
N LEU A 174 13.65 42.67 -3.65
CA LEU A 174 13.21 41.27 -3.65
C LEU A 174 13.76 40.50 -4.86
N ALA A 175 13.67 41.08 -6.06
CA ALA A 175 14.16 40.43 -7.28
C ALA A 175 15.69 40.27 -7.27
N GLU A 176 16.43 41.27 -6.80
CA GLU A 176 17.87 41.21 -6.62
C GLU A 176 18.27 40.19 -5.54
N THR A 177 17.51 40.09 -4.44
CA THR A 177 17.72 39.06 -3.42
C THR A 177 17.52 37.65 -4.00
N VAL A 178 16.44 37.42 -4.74
CA VAL A 178 16.16 36.13 -5.39
C VAL A 178 17.29 35.68 -6.33
N LEU A 179 17.85 36.61 -7.10
CA LEU A 179 18.83 36.31 -8.14
C LEU A 179 20.28 36.35 -7.65
N TYR A 180 20.59 37.26 -6.72
CA TYR A 180 21.95 37.70 -6.40
C TYR A 180 22.23 37.77 -4.89
N ASP A 181 21.43 37.11 -4.03
CA ASP A 181 21.75 37.00 -2.60
C ASP A 181 23.22 36.59 -2.41
N ARG A 182 23.93 37.33 -1.55
CA ARG A 182 25.38 37.17 -1.39
C ARG A 182 25.79 35.86 -0.73
N ARG A 183 24.88 35.21 0.00
CA ARG A 183 25.16 34.01 0.81
C ARG A 183 24.53 32.77 0.22
N GLN A 184 23.30 32.87 -0.25
CA GLN A 184 22.44 31.74 -0.61
C GLN A 184 21.58 32.04 -1.86
N PRO A 185 22.18 32.36 -3.02
CA PRO A 185 21.41 32.59 -4.23
C PRO A 185 20.72 31.29 -4.69
N ILE A 186 19.45 31.39 -5.14
CA ILE A 186 18.62 30.21 -5.49
C ILE A 186 19.32 29.31 -6.51
N ALA A 187 19.95 29.89 -7.52
CA ALA A 187 20.69 29.15 -8.54
C ALA A 187 21.76 28.23 -7.96
N LEU A 188 22.51 28.71 -6.95
CA LEU A 188 23.53 27.91 -6.27
C LEU A 188 22.90 26.81 -5.43
N GLN A 189 21.78 27.09 -4.76
CA GLN A 189 21.05 26.09 -3.97
C GLN A 189 20.54 24.95 -4.88
N LEU A 190 20.02 25.28 -6.06
CA LEU A 190 19.57 24.28 -7.04
C LEU A 190 20.72 23.47 -7.65
N ASP A 191 21.88 24.09 -7.91
CA ASP A 191 23.08 23.38 -8.36
C ASP A 191 23.63 22.42 -7.29
N GLN A 192 23.57 22.82 -6.01
CA GLN A 192 23.93 21.96 -4.88
C GLN A 192 22.99 20.76 -4.76
N ILE A 193 21.67 20.97 -4.83
CA ILE A 193 20.67 19.89 -4.87
C ILE A 193 20.98 18.94 -6.03
N TYR A 194 21.19 19.47 -7.24
CA TYR A 194 21.52 18.68 -8.41
C TYR A 194 22.82 17.87 -8.24
N THR A 195 23.85 18.48 -7.65
CA THR A 195 25.13 17.81 -7.34
C THR A 195 24.91 16.65 -6.37
N ILE A 196 24.13 16.84 -5.31
CA ILE A 196 23.81 15.78 -4.36
C ILE A 196 23.02 14.65 -5.04
N MET A 197 22.00 15.01 -5.83
CA MET A 197 21.16 14.04 -6.52
C MET A 197 21.93 13.19 -7.53
N VAL A 198 22.68 13.84 -8.42
CA VAL A 198 23.33 13.19 -9.56
C VAL A 198 24.74 12.72 -9.19
N ARG A 199 25.61 13.62 -8.73
CA ARG A 199 27.03 13.28 -8.49
C ARG A 199 27.21 12.39 -7.26
N GLN A 200 26.36 12.55 -6.25
CA GLN A 200 26.41 11.72 -5.04
C GLN A 200 25.40 10.56 -5.06
N ALA A 201 24.69 10.37 -6.17
CA ALA A 201 23.80 9.23 -6.43
C ALA A 201 22.74 9.00 -5.33
N LEU A 202 22.08 10.07 -4.88
CA LEU A 202 21.22 10.04 -3.69
C LEU A 202 20.10 8.99 -3.77
N TYR A 203 19.42 8.86 -4.91
CA TYR A 203 18.33 7.88 -5.06
C TYR A 203 18.80 6.44 -4.82
N TYR A 204 20.02 6.08 -5.23
CA TYR A 204 20.57 4.74 -4.97
C TYR A 204 20.91 4.53 -3.49
N LYS A 205 21.42 5.56 -2.80
CA LYS A 205 21.66 5.49 -1.35
C LYS A 205 20.35 5.29 -0.59
N VAL A 206 19.34 6.09 -0.91
CA VAL A 206 18.02 6.01 -0.29
C VAL A 206 17.35 4.67 -0.59
N GLN A 207 17.46 4.15 -1.82
CA GLN A 207 16.98 2.81 -2.18
C GLN A 207 17.55 1.72 -1.26
N MET A 208 18.87 1.75 -1.01
CA MET A 208 19.53 0.75 -0.16
C MET A 208 19.06 0.83 1.30
N VAL A 209 18.89 2.04 1.84
CA VAL A 209 18.42 2.25 3.22
C VAL A 209 16.93 1.93 3.37
N ALA A 210 16.09 2.36 2.42
CA ALA A 210 14.64 2.15 2.47
C ALA A 210 14.28 0.66 2.49
N LYS A 211 15.07 -0.19 1.83
CA LYS A 211 14.89 -1.65 1.84
C LYS A 211 14.98 -2.26 3.24
N SER A 212 15.84 -1.73 4.12
CA SER A 212 16.08 -2.29 5.46
C SER A 212 15.22 -1.66 6.56
N THR A 213 14.38 -0.69 6.23
CA THR A 213 13.76 0.22 7.21
C THR A 213 12.25 0.40 7.03
N ILE A 214 11.58 -0.50 6.29
CA ILE A 214 10.12 -0.53 6.10
C ILE A 214 9.34 -0.29 7.41
N CYS A 215 9.81 -0.91 8.51
CA CYS A 215 9.22 -0.79 9.84
C CYS A 215 9.24 0.63 10.42
N THR A 216 10.27 1.41 10.11
CA THR A 216 10.52 2.73 10.70
C THR A 216 9.72 3.82 9.98
N PHE A 217 9.55 3.67 8.67
CA PHE A 217 8.93 4.69 7.83
C PHE A 217 7.43 4.45 7.63
N GLY A 218 6.99 3.20 7.69
CA GLY A 218 5.61 2.81 7.39
C GLY A 218 5.18 3.18 5.95
N LEU A 219 6.14 3.10 5.03
CA LEU A 219 5.98 3.28 3.60
C LEU A 219 6.72 2.14 2.89
N SER A 220 6.30 1.81 1.66
CA SER A 220 7.11 0.98 0.77
C SER A 220 8.39 1.72 0.36
N ALA A 221 9.44 0.98 0.01
CA ALA A 221 10.71 1.59 -0.38
C ALA A 221 10.55 2.47 -1.65
N GLN A 222 9.70 2.07 -2.59
CA GLN A 222 9.44 2.86 -3.79
C GLN A 222 8.70 4.18 -3.47
N GLN A 223 7.76 4.17 -2.52
CA GLN A 223 7.08 5.39 -2.07
C GLN A 223 8.05 6.40 -1.43
N VAL A 224 9.08 5.93 -0.73
CA VAL A 224 10.12 6.81 -0.19
C VAL A 224 10.84 7.56 -1.31
N LEU A 225 11.24 6.85 -2.37
CA LEU A 225 11.88 7.47 -3.54
C LEU A 225 10.94 8.47 -4.23
N TYR A 226 9.66 8.12 -4.36
CA TYR A 226 8.66 8.99 -4.96
C TYR A 226 8.43 10.27 -4.13
N LEU A 227 8.37 10.16 -2.80
CA LEU A 227 8.28 11.32 -1.90
C LEU A 227 9.50 12.23 -2.00
N LEU A 228 10.70 11.65 -2.07
CA LEU A 228 11.93 12.40 -2.26
C LEU A 228 11.90 13.17 -3.59
N TYR A 229 11.45 12.52 -4.66
CA TYR A 229 11.25 13.15 -5.96
C TYR A 229 10.26 14.32 -5.89
N GLU A 230 9.08 14.13 -5.29
CA GLU A 230 8.08 15.20 -5.17
C GLU A 230 8.66 16.41 -4.42
N ALA A 231 9.36 16.18 -3.31
CA ALA A 231 9.98 17.26 -2.52
C ALA A 231 11.03 18.06 -3.33
N ILE A 232 11.87 17.36 -4.09
CA ILE A 232 12.92 17.97 -4.90
C ILE A 232 12.31 18.70 -6.10
N ALA A 233 11.43 18.04 -6.85
CA ALA A 233 10.80 18.59 -8.04
C ALA A 233 9.95 19.83 -7.69
N MET A 234 9.26 19.80 -6.54
CA MET A 234 8.51 20.95 -6.04
C MET A 234 9.44 22.12 -5.68
N THR A 235 10.55 21.83 -5.00
CA THR A 235 11.54 22.86 -4.64
C THR A 235 12.20 23.45 -5.88
N GLU A 236 12.51 22.61 -6.85
CA GLU A 236 13.09 23.04 -8.12
C GLU A 236 12.12 23.92 -8.92
N LEU A 237 10.83 23.58 -8.93
CA LEU A 237 9.79 24.43 -9.52
C LEU A 237 9.67 25.78 -8.81
N LYS A 238 9.62 25.81 -7.47
CA LYS A 238 9.59 27.06 -6.69
C LYS A 238 10.79 27.94 -6.96
N GLY A 239 11.99 27.36 -6.98
CA GLY A 239 13.24 28.08 -7.29
C GLY A 239 13.22 28.66 -8.71
N TYR A 240 12.84 27.86 -9.70
CA TYR A 240 12.71 28.32 -11.09
C TYR A 240 11.67 29.43 -11.23
N LEU A 241 10.50 29.26 -10.60
CA LEU A 241 9.42 30.25 -10.61
C LEU A 241 9.88 31.59 -10.07
N MET A 242 10.54 31.60 -8.90
CA MET A 242 11.05 32.84 -8.31
C MET A 242 12.07 33.53 -9.22
N MET A 243 13.00 32.79 -9.82
CA MET A 243 13.99 33.37 -10.73
C MET A 243 13.34 34.00 -11.96
N GLN A 244 12.36 33.32 -12.58
CA GLN A 244 11.64 33.86 -13.75
C GLN A 244 10.82 35.10 -13.38
N PHE A 245 10.14 35.06 -12.24
CA PHE A 245 9.47 36.22 -11.68
C PHE A 245 10.42 37.41 -11.50
N ALA A 246 11.57 37.20 -10.85
CA ALA A 246 12.55 38.25 -10.61
C ALA A 246 13.11 38.87 -11.91
N TYR A 247 13.40 38.06 -12.94
CA TYR A 247 13.81 38.59 -14.25
C TYR A 247 12.72 39.45 -14.89
N MET A 248 11.46 39.02 -14.82
CA MET A 248 10.32 39.77 -15.34
C MET A 248 10.12 41.09 -14.58
N VAL A 249 10.28 41.10 -13.26
CA VAL A 249 10.22 42.31 -12.43
C VAL A 249 11.33 43.28 -12.79
N LEU A 250 12.59 42.84 -12.83
CA LEU A 250 13.70 43.73 -13.17
C LEU A 250 13.58 44.30 -14.59
N ARG A 251 13.05 43.52 -15.53
CA ARG A 251 12.73 44.01 -16.87
C ARG A 251 11.61 45.05 -16.83
N ALA A 252 10.51 44.78 -16.13
CA ALA A 252 9.41 45.73 -15.97
C ALA A 252 9.88 47.05 -15.32
N GLN A 253 10.89 46.97 -14.46
CA GLN A 253 11.50 48.12 -13.79
C GLN A 253 12.53 48.89 -14.65
N GLY A 254 12.86 48.38 -15.83
CA GLY A 254 13.84 48.99 -16.73
C GLY A 254 15.30 48.76 -16.34
N LYS A 255 15.60 47.72 -15.54
CA LYS A 255 16.96 47.39 -15.07
C LYS A 255 17.76 46.51 -16.04
N GLY A 256 17.15 46.03 -17.12
CA GLY A 256 17.78 45.17 -18.12
C GLY A 256 16.76 44.31 -18.89
N ASN A 257 17.20 43.58 -19.92
CA ASN A 257 16.31 42.74 -20.74
C ASN A 257 16.15 41.31 -20.19
N PHE A 258 17.17 40.76 -19.53
CA PHE A 258 17.18 39.46 -18.83
C PHE A 258 16.70 38.23 -19.65
N THR A 259 16.58 38.34 -20.97
CA THR A 259 16.07 37.28 -21.86
C THR A 259 17.03 36.12 -21.99
N VAL A 260 18.33 36.42 -22.05
CA VAL A 260 19.39 35.41 -22.15
C VAL A 260 19.49 34.63 -20.84
N GLU A 261 19.45 35.33 -19.72
CA GLU A 261 19.51 34.76 -18.38
C GLU A 261 18.28 33.89 -18.08
N SER A 262 17.08 34.39 -18.39
CA SER A 262 15.82 33.65 -18.28
C SER A 262 15.84 32.37 -19.12
N SER A 263 16.28 32.45 -20.39
CA SER A 263 16.41 31.31 -21.29
C SER A 263 17.45 30.30 -20.79
N ALA A 264 18.59 30.78 -20.28
CA ALA A 264 19.61 29.93 -19.68
C ALA A 264 19.06 29.14 -18.47
N ARG A 265 18.30 29.78 -17.58
CA ARG A 265 17.65 29.09 -16.44
C ARG A 265 16.63 28.04 -16.87
N ARG A 266 15.90 28.28 -17.96
CA ARG A 266 14.96 27.29 -18.52
C ARG A 266 15.70 26.06 -19.06
N ASN A 267 16.77 26.26 -19.81
CA ASN A 267 17.59 25.16 -20.33
C ASN A 267 18.25 24.36 -19.21
N GLU A 268 18.69 25.05 -18.15
CA GLU A 268 19.27 24.43 -16.96
C GLU A 268 18.25 23.55 -16.21
N LEU A 269 17.04 24.06 -15.98
CA LEU A 269 15.93 23.29 -15.41
C LEU A 269 15.66 22.02 -16.23
N GLN A 270 15.54 22.15 -17.56
CA GLN A 270 15.29 21.00 -18.44
C GLN A 270 16.41 19.97 -18.36
N THR A 271 17.67 20.42 -18.33
CA THR A 271 18.84 19.56 -18.21
C THR A 271 18.86 18.81 -16.88
N ARG A 272 18.59 19.50 -15.77
CA ARG A 272 18.54 18.89 -14.43
C ARG A 272 17.44 17.85 -14.33
N LEU A 273 16.22 18.21 -14.73
CA LEU A 273 15.06 17.32 -14.70
C LEU A 273 15.28 16.07 -15.55
N ASN A 274 15.83 16.20 -16.76
CA ASN A 274 16.15 15.04 -17.61
C ASN A 274 17.08 14.06 -16.90
N ARG A 275 18.15 14.56 -16.29
CA ARG A 275 19.16 13.71 -15.62
C ARG A 275 18.65 13.12 -14.31
N THR A 276 17.94 13.89 -13.49
CA THR A 276 17.40 13.40 -12.22
C THR A 276 16.27 12.40 -12.45
N HIS A 277 15.46 12.59 -13.48
CA HIS A 277 14.42 11.66 -13.89
C HIS A 277 14.98 10.31 -14.33
N GLU A 278 16.01 10.27 -15.19
CA GLU A 278 16.64 9.01 -15.61
C GLU A 278 17.18 8.19 -14.42
N LEU A 279 17.76 8.86 -13.42
CA LEU A 279 18.24 8.21 -12.20
C LEU A 279 17.10 7.69 -11.34
N LEU A 280 16.05 8.51 -11.15
CA LEU A 280 14.88 8.12 -10.38
C LEU A 280 14.18 6.91 -10.99
N GLN A 281 13.96 6.92 -12.31
CA GLN A 281 13.29 5.85 -13.02
C GLN A 281 14.01 4.51 -12.79
N ARG A 282 15.33 4.48 -13.00
CA ARG A 282 16.14 3.26 -12.75
C ARG A 282 16.11 2.82 -11.29
N ALA A 283 16.17 3.76 -10.35
CA ALA A 283 16.10 3.44 -8.93
C ALA A 283 14.73 2.85 -8.56
N MET A 284 13.63 3.46 -9.00
CA MET A 284 12.27 3.01 -8.71
C MET A 284 11.93 1.66 -9.36
N GLU A 285 12.39 1.39 -10.60
CA GLU A 285 12.23 0.11 -11.29
C GLU A 285 12.86 -1.06 -10.52
N GLN A 286 13.95 -0.79 -9.78
CA GLN A 286 14.67 -1.77 -8.98
C GLN A 286 14.25 -1.80 -7.50
N THR A 287 13.27 -0.98 -7.12
CA THR A 287 12.87 -0.81 -5.72
C THR A 287 11.52 -1.47 -5.47
N SER A 288 11.44 -2.24 -4.38
CA SER A 288 10.21 -2.94 -4.02
C SER A 288 9.08 -1.98 -3.63
N ARG A 289 7.88 -2.34 -4.09
CA ARG A 289 6.59 -1.71 -3.76
C ARG A 289 5.88 -2.38 -2.59
N ASP A 290 6.52 -3.40 -2.02
CA ASP A 290 5.96 -4.20 -0.96
C ASP A 290 5.90 -3.39 0.34
N TYR A 291 4.78 -3.49 1.03
CA TYR A 291 4.61 -2.97 2.38
C TYR A 291 3.92 -4.00 3.28
N TRP A 292 4.47 -4.21 4.47
CA TRP A 292 3.95 -5.13 5.48
C TRP A 292 4.29 -4.59 6.88
N ARG A 293 3.57 -5.06 7.91
CA ARG A 293 3.75 -4.61 9.29
C ARG A 293 4.75 -5.48 10.04
N CYS A 294 5.68 -4.83 10.71
CA CYS A 294 6.67 -5.51 11.53
C CYS A 294 6.07 -5.98 12.86
N ASP A 295 6.74 -6.94 13.50
CA ASP A 295 6.27 -7.47 14.78
C ASP A 295 6.28 -6.36 15.85
N PRO A 296 5.25 -6.32 16.72
CA PRO A 296 5.31 -5.50 17.92
C PRO A 296 6.42 -6.01 18.85
N GLU A 297 6.71 -5.26 19.92
CA GLU A 297 7.58 -5.76 20.98
C GLU A 297 7.00 -7.03 21.62
N ARG A 298 7.86 -7.94 22.08
CA ARG A 298 7.46 -9.28 22.55
C ARG A 298 6.32 -9.25 23.57
N GLN A 299 6.41 -8.34 24.54
CA GLN A 299 5.43 -8.14 25.62
C GLN A 299 4.13 -7.46 25.15
N ALA A 300 4.13 -6.85 23.97
CA ALA A 300 2.97 -6.16 23.39
C ALA A 300 2.11 -7.09 22.52
N HIS A 301 2.51 -8.34 22.30
CA HIS A 301 1.65 -9.31 21.62
C HIS A 301 0.38 -9.59 22.43
N ARG A 302 -0.76 -9.33 21.80
CA ARG A 302 -2.12 -9.59 22.30
C ARG A 302 -2.92 -10.36 21.24
N GLU A 303 -3.55 -11.47 21.65
CA GLU A 303 -4.45 -12.24 20.80
C GLU A 303 -5.68 -11.40 20.45
N ASN A 304 -6.17 -11.50 19.21
CA ASN A 304 -7.26 -10.70 18.65
C ASN A 304 -6.95 -9.20 18.42
N GLU A 305 -5.77 -8.71 18.78
CA GLU A 305 -5.31 -7.35 18.46
C GLU A 305 -4.10 -7.36 17.53
N THR A 306 -3.06 -8.13 17.88
CA THR A 306 -1.79 -8.20 17.13
C THR A 306 -1.62 -9.52 16.38
N TYR A 307 -2.26 -10.59 16.85
CA TYR A 307 -2.23 -11.89 16.18
C TYR A 307 -3.53 -12.66 16.39
N LEU A 308 -3.83 -13.58 15.49
CA LEU A 308 -4.90 -14.57 15.59
C LEU A 308 -4.29 -15.97 15.54
N GLN A 309 -4.97 -16.93 16.17
CA GLN A 309 -4.61 -18.33 16.09
C GLN A 309 -5.85 -19.19 15.85
N PHE A 310 -5.64 -20.36 15.25
CA PHE A 310 -6.58 -21.47 15.31
C PHE A 310 -6.42 -22.16 16.65
N THR A 311 -7.49 -22.23 17.43
CA THR A 311 -7.46 -22.88 18.75
C THR A 311 -7.86 -24.33 18.56
N ARG A 312 -7.12 -25.25 19.19
CA ARG A 312 -7.43 -26.69 19.17
C ARG A 312 -7.68 -27.26 17.76
N LEU A 313 -7.00 -26.79 16.72
CA LEU A 313 -7.16 -27.37 15.39
C LEU A 313 -6.44 -28.72 15.34
N LEU A 314 -5.12 -28.70 15.57
CA LEU A 314 -4.27 -29.87 15.75
C LEU A 314 -3.54 -29.76 17.08
N GLN A 315 -3.68 -30.75 17.95
CA GLN A 315 -3.02 -30.77 19.26
C GLN A 315 -2.48 -32.15 19.64
N GLY A 316 -1.36 -32.15 20.35
CA GLY A 316 -0.84 -33.34 21.03
C GLY A 316 -1.90 -33.97 21.94
N TYR A 317 -2.05 -35.28 21.83
CA TYR A 317 -3.10 -36.06 22.50
C TYR A 317 -2.51 -37.41 22.96
N ILE A 318 -2.64 -37.71 24.24
CA ILE A 318 -2.27 -39.01 24.81
C ILE A 318 -3.46 -39.93 24.74
N GLU A 319 -3.32 -41.12 24.18
CA GLU A 319 -4.39 -42.13 24.18
C GLU A 319 -3.82 -43.54 24.31
N ASN A 320 -4.56 -44.45 24.95
CA ASN A 320 -4.15 -45.85 25.03
C ASN A 320 -4.57 -46.61 23.76
N GLU A 321 -3.71 -47.53 23.29
CA GLU A 321 -4.00 -48.39 22.14
C GLU A 321 -5.36 -49.09 22.25
N VAL A 322 -5.74 -49.53 23.46
CA VAL A 322 -7.01 -50.21 23.73
C VAL A 322 -8.24 -49.37 23.40
N ASP A 323 -8.11 -48.04 23.40
CA ASP A 323 -9.20 -47.08 23.21
C ASP A 323 -9.31 -46.56 21.78
N MET A 324 -8.33 -46.87 20.91
CA MET A 324 -8.24 -46.40 19.52
C MET A 324 -8.73 -47.40 18.47
N ASN A 325 -9.31 -48.52 18.90
CA ASN A 325 -9.87 -49.55 18.01
C ASN A 325 -11.18 -50.12 18.55
N THR A 326 -12.07 -50.56 17.67
CA THR A 326 -13.40 -51.07 18.05
C THR A 326 -13.39 -52.44 18.74
N GLU A 327 -12.28 -53.17 18.68
CA GLU A 327 -12.15 -54.50 19.26
C GLU A 327 -11.72 -54.46 20.74
N ASN A 328 -11.44 -53.26 21.27
CA ASN A 328 -10.88 -53.04 22.58
C ASN A 328 -9.59 -53.82 22.80
N THR A 329 -8.71 -53.98 21.80
CA THR A 329 -7.48 -54.80 21.93
C THR A 329 -6.20 -53.97 21.89
N CYS A 330 -5.07 -54.57 22.25
CA CYS A 330 -3.72 -53.98 22.17
C CYS A 330 -2.84 -54.88 21.29
N ARG A 331 -3.38 -55.28 20.14
CA ARG A 331 -2.66 -56.15 19.18
C ARG A 331 -1.65 -55.37 18.35
N GLU A 332 -1.95 -54.11 18.12
CA GLU A 332 -1.13 -53.19 17.37
C GLU A 332 -0.20 -52.41 18.28
N THR A 333 0.72 -51.65 17.69
CA THR A 333 1.59 -50.71 18.41
C THR A 333 1.17 -49.27 18.11
N CYS A 334 1.61 -48.29 18.91
CA CYS A 334 1.40 -46.87 18.61
C CYS A 334 1.75 -46.48 17.17
N GLY A 335 2.78 -47.11 16.57
CA GLY A 335 3.18 -46.87 15.19
C GLY A 335 2.13 -47.25 14.14
N HIS A 336 1.15 -48.11 14.46
CA HIS A 336 0.03 -48.45 13.58
C HIS A 336 -0.94 -47.27 13.39
N TYR A 337 -1.09 -46.41 14.39
CA TYR A 337 -2.12 -45.38 14.44
C TYR A 337 -1.71 -44.07 13.73
N GLN A 338 -1.28 -44.17 12.47
CA GLN A 338 -0.84 -43.01 11.68
C GLN A 338 -1.99 -42.31 10.94
N TYR A 339 -3.02 -43.07 10.52
CA TYR A 339 -3.98 -42.63 9.52
C TYR A 339 -5.40 -42.46 10.10
N GLY A 340 -5.62 -41.38 10.84
CA GLY A 340 -6.96 -40.87 11.16
C GLY A 340 -7.89 -41.83 11.91
N HIS A 341 -7.46 -42.31 13.07
CA HIS A 341 -8.23 -43.19 13.96
C HIS A 341 -9.22 -42.40 14.82
N ARG A 342 -10.13 -43.10 15.49
CA ARG A 342 -11.04 -42.49 16.47
C ARG A 342 -10.80 -43.11 17.83
N GLN A 343 -11.03 -42.33 18.87
CA GLN A 343 -11.22 -42.88 20.21
C GLN A 343 -12.60 -43.52 20.26
N GLU A 344 -12.66 -44.85 20.25
CA GLU A 344 -13.91 -45.61 20.17
C GLU A 344 -14.55 -45.79 21.55
N GLN A 345 -13.73 -45.99 22.59
CA GLN A 345 -14.21 -46.16 23.96
C GLN A 345 -13.26 -45.52 24.99
N CYS A 346 -13.56 -45.80 26.26
CA CYS A 346 -12.70 -45.49 27.39
C CYS A 346 -12.66 -46.71 28.31
N TYR A 347 -11.67 -47.56 28.12
CA TYR A 347 -11.53 -48.85 28.78
C TYR A 347 -11.33 -48.65 30.28
N LYS A 348 -12.19 -49.29 31.08
CA LYS A 348 -12.16 -49.27 32.55
C LYS A 348 -12.04 -47.87 33.17
N GLU A 349 -12.54 -46.85 32.48
CA GLU A 349 -12.48 -45.48 32.96
C GLU A 349 -11.06 -45.01 33.33
N LEU A 350 -10.05 -45.48 32.59
CA LEU A 350 -8.64 -45.12 32.77
C LEU A 350 -8.40 -43.62 32.42
N TYR A 351 -7.20 -43.25 31.94
CA TYR A 351 -6.85 -41.85 31.72
C TYR A 351 -7.81 -41.10 30.78
N CYS A 352 -8.43 -41.79 29.84
CA CYS A 352 -9.46 -41.26 28.94
C CYS A 352 -10.65 -40.57 29.65
N THR A 353 -10.95 -40.85 30.93
CA THR A 353 -11.97 -40.10 31.70
C THR A 353 -11.46 -38.79 32.29
N ARG A 354 -10.14 -38.66 32.42
CA ARG A 354 -9.47 -37.51 33.04
C ARG A 354 -9.11 -36.40 32.05
N GLN A 355 -9.34 -36.65 30.76
CA GLN A 355 -9.13 -35.68 29.69
C GLN A 355 -10.36 -35.59 28.77
N PRO A 356 -10.55 -34.46 28.06
CA PRO A 356 -11.59 -34.37 27.05
C PRO A 356 -11.28 -35.31 25.88
N LYS A 357 -12.26 -36.14 25.49
CA LYS A 357 -12.20 -36.99 24.29
C LYS A 357 -11.80 -36.17 23.05
N CYS A 358 -10.97 -36.76 22.18
CA CYS A 358 -10.74 -36.21 20.84
C CYS A 358 -12.04 -36.36 20.02
N ALA A 359 -12.70 -35.25 19.67
CA ALA A 359 -13.99 -35.30 19.00
C ALA A 359 -13.89 -35.66 17.50
N GLY A 360 -12.75 -35.35 16.87
CA GLY A 360 -12.45 -35.73 15.49
C GLY A 360 -11.60 -37.02 15.38
N ARG A 361 -10.45 -36.90 14.72
CA ARG A 361 -9.58 -38.03 14.37
C ARG A 361 -8.18 -37.88 14.96
N ILE A 362 -7.52 -39.01 15.18
CA ILE A 362 -6.20 -39.14 15.79
C ILE A 362 -5.20 -39.59 14.72
N TYR A 363 -4.07 -38.90 14.64
CA TYR A 363 -3.03 -39.07 13.63
C TYR A 363 -1.64 -39.11 14.27
N ASP A 364 -0.64 -39.53 13.49
CA ASP A 364 0.78 -39.42 13.81
C ASP A 364 1.17 -39.95 15.20
N CYS A 365 0.60 -41.07 15.63
CA CYS A 365 0.90 -41.64 16.93
C CYS A 365 2.34 -42.18 17.02
N GLU A 366 2.99 -41.97 18.16
CA GLU A 366 4.27 -42.60 18.47
C GLU A 366 4.31 -43.14 19.89
N TYR A 367 5.12 -44.17 20.09
CA TYR A 367 5.48 -44.65 21.41
C TYR A 367 6.73 -43.90 21.88
N VAL A 368 6.73 -43.45 23.14
CA VAL A 368 7.87 -42.74 23.74
C VAL A 368 8.42 -43.52 24.92
N ASP A 369 7.58 -43.79 25.92
CA ASP A 369 7.90 -44.58 27.10
C ASP A 369 6.62 -45.22 27.69
N SER A 370 6.77 -46.23 28.55
CA SER A 370 5.65 -46.98 29.12
C SER A 370 4.91 -46.17 30.20
N ASP A 371 5.65 -45.37 30.97
CA ASP A 371 5.15 -44.62 32.12
C ASP A 371 5.38 -43.12 31.93
N MET A 372 4.40 -42.30 32.30
CA MET A 372 4.52 -40.84 32.23
C MET A 372 3.67 -40.10 33.27
N TRP A 373 4.09 -38.89 33.59
CA TRP A 373 3.39 -37.89 34.39
C TRP A 373 2.90 -36.77 33.48
N ILE A 374 1.59 -36.70 33.32
CA ILE A 374 0.95 -35.67 32.50
C ILE A 374 0.56 -34.52 33.42
N CYS A 375 0.88 -33.29 33.02
CA CYS A 375 0.34 -32.10 33.64
C CYS A 375 -0.83 -31.53 32.81
N PRO A 376 -2.10 -31.76 33.20
CA PRO A 376 -3.24 -31.23 32.47
C PRO A 376 -3.33 -29.71 32.62
N SER A 377 -3.67 -29.04 31.53
CA SER A 377 -3.94 -27.61 31.53
C SER A 377 -5.22 -27.26 32.31
N ALA A 378 -5.32 -25.99 32.70
CA ALA A 378 -6.51 -25.46 33.38
C ALA A 378 -7.80 -25.66 32.54
N PRO A 379 -8.99 -25.80 33.14
CA PRO A 379 -10.23 -26.16 32.42
C PRO A 379 -10.64 -25.20 31.29
N GLN A 380 -10.28 -23.92 31.38
CA GLN A 380 -10.55 -22.89 30.38
C GLN A 380 -9.37 -22.65 29.42
N SER A 381 -8.26 -23.37 29.60
CA SER A 381 -7.10 -23.27 28.71
C SER A 381 -7.44 -23.79 27.32
N GLN A 382 -6.82 -23.16 26.31
CA GLN A 382 -6.84 -23.68 24.95
C GLN A 382 -5.98 -24.93 24.79
N ARG A 383 -5.06 -25.18 25.73
CA ARG A 383 -4.16 -26.34 25.75
C ARG A 383 -4.82 -27.53 26.44
N ARG A 384 -4.36 -28.74 26.13
CA ARG A 384 -4.69 -29.99 26.83
C ARG A 384 -3.67 -30.26 27.95
N TYR A 385 -2.39 -30.02 27.68
CA TYR A 385 -1.29 -30.26 28.61
C TYR A 385 -0.38 -29.03 28.73
N GLU A 386 0.21 -28.81 29.91
CA GLU A 386 1.30 -27.85 30.07
C GLU A 386 2.64 -28.51 29.71
N TYR A 387 2.85 -29.74 30.21
CA TYR A 387 3.99 -30.60 29.88
C TYR A 387 3.65 -32.07 30.13
N ILE A 388 4.48 -32.95 29.60
CA ILE A 388 4.47 -34.40 29.84
C ILE A 388 5.88 -34.83 30.21
N GLU A 389 6.04 -35.54 31.30
CA GLU A 389 7.32 -36.08 31.76
C GLU A 389 7.28 -37.61 31.71
N TYR A 390 8.26 -38.22 31.06
CA TYR A 390 8.38 -39.67 30.93
C TYR A 390 9.34 -40.24 31.99
N GLU A 391 9.23 -41.53 32.29
CA GLU A 391 10.05 -42.20 33.31
C GLU A 391 11.55 -42.16 33.01
N ASN A 392 11.93 -42.23 31.73
CA ASN A 392 13.33 -42.03 31.30
C ASN A 392 13.88 -40.60 31.52
N GLY A 393 13.09 -39.67 32.07
CA GLY A 393 13.48 -38.29 32.36
C GLY A 393 13.26 -37.31 31.19
N MET A 394 12.78 -37.79 30.05
CA MET A 394 12.41 -36.93 28.91
C MET A 394 11.19 -36.08 29.25
N VAL A 395 11.22 -34.81 28.88
CA VAL A 395 10.11 -33.87 29.10
C VAL A 395 9.70 -33.25 27.78
N ARG A 396 8.41 -33.34 27.47
CA ARG A 396 7.75 -32.63 26.37
C ARG A 396 7.03 -31.40 26.87
N GLY A 397 7.28 -30.27 26.22
CA GLY A 397 6.85 -28.97 26.71
C GLY A 397 7.78 -28.44 27.80
N ARG A 398 7.29 -27.50 28.61
CA ARG A 398 8.12 -26.83 29.64
C ARG A 398 7.64 -27.23 31.02
N LYS A 399 8.41 -28.10 31.69
CA LYS A 399 8.13 -28.51 33.08
C LYS A 399 8.15 -27.28 33.98
N GLY A 400 7.06 -27.10 34.73
CA GLY A 400 6.85 -25.94 35.58
C GLY A 400 5.68 -26.17 36.52
N TYR A 401 5.03 -25.09 36.93
CA TYR A 401 3.84 -25.18 37.79
C TYR A 401 2.70 -25.93 37.08
N CYS A 402 2.16 -26.95 37.75
CA CYS A 402 1.05 -27.72 37.23
C CYS A 402 -0.29 -27.34 37.90
N PRO A 403 -1.20 -26.64 37.22
CA PRO A 403 -2.38 -26.04 37.85
C PRO A 403 -3.38 -27.06 38.38
N ARG A 404 -3.42 -28.27 37.79
CA ARG A 404 -4.37 -29.34 38.17
C ARG A 404 -3.70 -30.52 38.85
N GLY A 405 -2.42 -30.39 39.22
CA GLY A 405 -1.61 -31.50 39.67
C GLY A 405 -1.24 -32.45 38.52
N THR A 406 -0.23 -33.29 38.74
CA THR A 406 0.21 -34.28 37.77
C THR A 406 -0.60 -35.57 37.89
N THR A 407 -0.86 -36.22 36.76
CA THR A 407 -1.50 -37.54 36.71
C THR A 407 -0.50 -38.55 36.17
N LYS A 408 -0.16 -39.58 36.95
CA LYS A 408 0.63 -40.72 36.48
C LYS A 408 -0.26 -41.62 35.62
N VAL A 409 0.26 -42.06 34.47
CA VAL A 409 -0.37 -43.08 33.62
C VAL A 409 0.68 -44.13 33.27
N ASP A 410 0.26 -45.39 33.39
CA ASP A 410 1.14 -46.55 33.28
C ASP A 410 0.63 -47.47 32.17
N SER A 411 1.52 -47.85 31.26
CA SER A 411 1.23 -48.90 30.28
C SER A 411 1.18 -50.26 30.99
N TRP A 412 0.40 -51.20 30.46
CA TRP A 412 0.07 -52.42 31.21
C TRP A 412 -0.07 -53.65 30.32
N TRP A 413 0.15 -54.81 30.91
CA TRP A 413 0.01 -56.09 30.22
C TRP A 413 -1.41 -56.62 30.29
N ARG A 414 -2.03 -56.81 29.13
CA ARG A 414 -3.26 -57.58 28.99
C ARG A 414 -2.92 -59.03 28.70
N TRP A 415 -2.98 -59.84 29.75
CA TRP A 415 -2.49 -61.22 29.74
C TRP A 415 -0.98 -61.24 29.44
N ILE A 416 -0.40 -62.38 29.05
CA ILE A 416 1.07 -62.52 28.89
C ILE A 416 1.58 -61.99 27.53
N PHE A 417 0.71 -61.75 26.55
CA PHE A 417 1.14 -61.51 25.16
C PHE A 417 0.86 -60.11 24.61
N TRP A 418 0.02 -59.30 25.26
CA TRP A 418 -0.38 -57.99 24.73
C TRP A 418 -0.01 -56.89 25.71
N HIS A 419 0.83 -55.95 25.29
CA HIS A 419 1.19 -54.77 26.06
C HIS A 419 0.35 -53.60 25.56
N CYS A 420 -0.46 -53.00 26.42
CA CYS A 420 -1.31 -51.87 26.11
C CYS A 420 -0.56 -50.57 26.42
N SER A 421 -0.03 -49.94 25.38
CA SER A 421 0.82 -48.77 25.52
C SER A 421 0.01 -47.47 25.44
N TYR A 422 0.46 -46.43 26.16
CA TYR A 422 -0.01 -45.07 25.92
C TYR A 422 0.79 -44.43 24.79
N CYS A 423 0.07 -43.92 23.79
CA CYS A 423 0.64 -43.31 22.60
C CYS A 423 0.54 -41.79 22.67
N PHE A 424 1.54 -41.09 22.16
CA PHE A 424 1.46 -39.66 21.92
C PHE A 424 1.15 -39.40 20.45
N CYS A 425 -0.01 -38.82 20.21
CA CYS A 425 -0.62 -38.61 18.90
C CYS A 425 -0.95 -37.14 18.68
N VAL A 426 -1.50 -36.84 17.50
CA VAL A 426 -2.10 -35.54 17.15
C VAL A 426 -3.60 -35.72 16.97
N CYS A 427 -4.40 -35.00 17.75
CA CYS A 427 -5.85 -34.93 17.60
C CYS A 427 -6.23 -33.76 16.68
N ASP A 428 -6.96 -34.07 15.60
CA ASP A 428 -7.70 -33.11 14.79
C ASP A 428 -9.08 -32.89 15.43
N ASP A 429 -9.24 -31.80 16.19
CA ASP A 429 -10.24 -31.81 17.27
C ASP A 429 -11.70 -31.77 16.85
N ASN A 430 -12.18 -31.08 15.83
CA ASN A 430 -13.60 -30.77 15.50
C ASN A 430 -14.63 -30.41 16.61
N GLY A 431 -14.26 -30.34 17.89
CA GLY A 431 -15.15 -29.98 18.99
C GLY A 431 -15.54 -28.49 19.03
N PRO A 432 -16.45 -28.10 19.93
CA PRO A 432 -17.01 -26.75 19.99
C PRO A 432 -15.98 -25.66 20.36
N ARG A 433 -14.85 -26.06 20.97
CA ARG A 433 -13.74 -25.18 21.35
C ARG A 433 -12.65 -25.08 20.28
N SER A 434 -12.87 -25.66 19.11
CA SER A 434 -11.91 -25.59 18.03
C SER A 434 -12.28 -24.51 17.03
N ASP A 435 -11.39 -23.54 16.87
CA ASP A 435 -11.49 -22.52 15.83
C ASP A 435 -10.70 -23.00 14.61
N ARG A 436 -11.39 -23.13 13.47
CA ARG A 436 -10.86 -23.82 12.27
C ARG A 436 -11.48 -23.32 10.97
N PHE A 437 -12.15 -22.18 10.99
CA PHE A 437 -12.92 -21.70 9.85
C PHE A 437 -12.25 -20.47 9.23
N VAL A 438 -12.14 -20.45 7.91
CA VAL A 438 -11.64 -19.30 7.14
C VAL A 438 -12.71 -18.87 6.16
N SER A 439 -13.08 -17.58 6.17
CA SER A 439 -14.08 -17.03 5.26
C SER A 439 -13.57 -17.04 3.81
N LEU A 440 -14.42 -17.50 2.89
CA LEU A 440 -14.22 -17.42 1.44
C LEU A 440 -14.98 -16.24 0.82
N ARG A 441 -15.77 -15.51 1.64
CA ARG A 441 -16.48 -14.30 1.21
C ARG A 441 -15.52 -13.16 0.88
N GLU A 442 -15.93 -12.34 -0.08
CA GLU A 442 -15.18 -11.18 -0.53
C GLU A 442 -15.19 -10.01 0.47
N ALA A 443 -14.07 -9.30 0.50
CA ALA A 443 -13.92 -7.99 1.12
C ALA A 443 -13.59 -6.97 0.03
N VAL A 444 -14.49 -6.03 -0.23
CA VAL A 444 -14.47 -5.16 -1.40
C VAL A 444 -14.63 -3.70 -1.00
N SER A 445 -14.00 -2.79 -1.75
CA SER A 445 -14.28 -1.35 -1.64
C SER A 445 -15.57 -0.99 -2.39
N ASP A 446 -16.16 0.14 -2.00
CA ASP A 446 -17.31 0.73 -2.66
C ASP A 446 -16.89 1.47 -3.94
N ILE A 447 -16.77 0.71 -5.02
CA ILE A 447 -16.37 1.24 -6.33
C ILE A 447 -17.42 2.20 -6.93
N ALA A 448 -18.69 2.10 -6.53
CA ALA A 448 -19.74 3.00 -6.99
C ALA A 448 -19.58 4.42 -6.40
N GLN A 449 -18.90 4.53 -5.25
CA GLN A 449 -18.50 5.79 -4.64
C GLN A 449 -17.03 6.16 -4.95
N ASN A 450 -16.47 5.60 -6.03
CA ASN A 450 -15.09 5.84 -6.46
C ASN A 450 -14.03 5.50 -5.38
N LYS A 451 -14.30 4.49 -4.54
CA LYS A 451 -13.37 4.06 -3.48
C LYS A 451 -12.52 2.87 -3.91
N VAL A 452 -11.25 2.92 -3.56
CA VAL A 452 -10.25 1.86 -3.79
C VAL A 452 -9.76 1.26 -2.48
N VAL A 453 -9.13 0.09 -2.55
CA VAL A 453 -8.51 -0.52 -1.36
C VAL A 453 -7.17 0.16 -1.06
N THR A 454 -6.96 0.54 0.20
CA THR A 454 -5.75 1.22 0.68
C THR A 454 -5.01 0.44 1.79
N GLY A 455 -5.61 -0.64 2.29
CA GLY A 455 -5.03 -1.44 3.36
C GLY A 455 -5.75 -2.76 3.59
N LEU A 456 -5.11 -3.68 4.32
CA LEU A 456 -5.58 -5.04 4.60
C LEU A 456 -5.37 -5.43 6.07
N ARG A 457 -6.21 -6.32 6.59
CA ARG A 457 -6.00 -6.97 7.89
C ARG A 457 -6.75 -8.30 7.99
N PHE A 458 -6.27 -9.17 8.88
CA PHE A 458 -7.05 -10.32 9.35
C PHE A 458 -7.90 -9.94 10.56
N LEU A 459 -9.08 -10.53 10.67
CA LEU A 459 -9.97 -10.43 11.83
C LEU A 459 -10.52 -11.81 12.19
N LYS A 460 -10.83 -12.04 13.46
CA LYS A 460 -11.55 -13.23 13.91
C LYS A 460 -12.86 -12.82 14.57
N GLN A 461 -13.97 -13.29 14.02
CA GLN A 461 -15.31 -13.06 14.57
C GLN A 461 -16.08 -14.38 14.49
N ASP A 462 -16.82 -14.73 15.54
CA ASP A 462 -17.62 -15.97 15.61
C ASP A 462 -16.85 -17.24 15.20
N ARG A 463 -15.55 -17.29 15.56
CA ARG A 463 -14.60 -18.38 15.26
C ARG A 463 -14.16 -18.49 13.79
N VAL A 464 -14.56 -17.54 12.96
CA VAL A 464 -14.19 -17.46 11.54
C VAL A 464 -13.12 -16.39 11.35
N ILE A 465 -12.04 -16.74 10.64
CA ILE A 465 -11.02 -15.79 10.19
C ILE A 465 -11.51 -15.11 8.91
N HIS A 466 -11.51 -13.78 8.89
CA HIS A 466 -11.90 -12.95 7.75
C HIS A 466 -10.72 -12.10 7.28
N LEU A 467 -10.65 -11.86 5.96
CA LEU A 467 -9.94 -10.72 5.40
C LEU A 467 -10.84 -9.48 5.48
N ALA A 468 -10.23 -8.34 5.78
CA ALA A 468 -10.89 -7.04 5.74
C ALA A 468 -10.03 -6.03 4.98
N VAL A 469 -10.68 -5.07 4.33
CA VAL A 469 -10.05 -4.01 3.55
C VAL A 469 -10.28 -2.66 4.20
N GLN A 470 -9.29 -1.78 4.10
CA GLN A 470 -9.48 -0.35 4.27
C GLN A 470 -9.78 0.25 2.89
N GLN A 471 -10.71 1.20 2.83
CA GLN A 471 -11.05 1.92 1.61
C GLN A 471 -10.86 3.42 1.77
N GLY A 472 -10.63 4.11 0.66
CA GLY A 472 -10.63 5.57 0.55
C GLY A 472 -11.01 6.01 -0.86
N THR A 473 -11.55 7.23 -0.98
CA THR A 473 -11.95 7.81 -2.26
C THR A 473 -10.72 8.13 -3.08
N LEU A 474 -10.69 7.64 -4.33
CA LEU A 474 -9.67 7.95 -5.31
C LEU A 474 -9.84 9.38 -5.80
N MET A 475 -8.74 10.12 -5.81
CA MET A 475 -8.65 11.50 -6.26
C MET A 475 -7.77 11.58 -7.52
N PRO A 476 -7.80 12.71 -8.25
CA PRO A 476 -6.94 12.92 -9.41
C PRO A 476 -5.48 12.55 -9.14
N GLN A 477 -4.80 12.03 -10.16
CA GLN A 477 -3.37 11.69 -10.14
C GLN A 477 -3.01 10.62 -9.09
N GLY A 478 -3.96 9.75 -8.74
CA GLY A 478 -3.71 8.63 -7.83
C GLY A 478 -3.58 9.03 -6.36
N GLU A 479 -4.04 10.22 -5.98
CA GLU A 479 -4.17 10.60 -4.58
C GLU A 479 -5.37 9.90 -3.92
N ILE A 480 -5.36 9.86 -2.58
CA ILE A 480 -6.45 9.32 -1.76
C ILE A 480 -6.92 10.42 -0.82
N ASP A 481 -8.23 10.64 -0.74
CA ASP A 481 -8.79 11.56 0.25
C ASP A 481 -8.71 10.95 1.66
N ASN A 482 -7.76 11.45 2.46
CA ASN A 482 -7.53 11.01 3.83
C ASN A 482 -8.77 11.11 4.74
N ARG A 483 -9.73 12.00 4.44
CA ARG A 483 -10.96 12.18 5.23
C ARG A 483 -11.95 11.04 5.05
N THR A 484 -11.80 10.26 3.98
CA THR A 484 -12.71 9.17 3.58
C THR A 484 -12.20 7.80 3.97
N LEU A 485 -11.03 7.71 4.61
CA LEU A 485 -10.41 6.46 5.00
C LEU A 485 -11.21 5.75 6.07
N GLU A 486 -11.66 4.54 5.76
CA GLU A 486 -12.42 3.71 6.70
C GLU A 486 -12.17 2.23 6.47
N TRP A 487 -12.30 1.42 7.53
CA TRP A 487 -12.27 -0.03 7.42
C TRP A 487 -13.65 -0.54 7.05
N VAL A 488 -13.74 -1.30 5.96
CA VAL A 488 -14.99 -1.95 5.56
C VAL A 488 -15.26 -3.13 6.49
N PRO A 489 -16.38 -3.13 7.24
CA PRO A 489 -16.73 -4.27 8.09
C PRO A 489 -16.96 -5.52 7.22
N PRO A 490 -16.32 -6.65 7.51
CA PRO A 490 -16.64 -7.91 6.86
C PRO A 490 -18.10 -8.28 7.05
N ARG A 491 -18.70 -8.97 6.07
CA ARG A 491 -20.01 -9.57 6.21
C ARG A 491 -19.92 -10.79 7.12
N TYR A 492 -19.96 -10.57 8.43
CA TYR A 492 -19.90 -11.62 9.44
C TYR A 492 -21.03 -12.63 9.29
N PHE A 493 -20.74 -13.87 9.67
CA PHE A 493 -21.71 -14.95 9.68
C PHE A 493 -21.28 -16.03 10.68
N SER A 494 -22.26 -16.75 11.23
CA SER A 494 -22.00 -17.97 11.98
C SER A 494 -22.10 -19.18 11.06
N VAL A 495 -21.14 -20.10 11.17
CA VAL A 495 -21.11 -21.37 10.43
C VAL A 495 -22.32 -22.28 10.68
N LEU A 496 -23.07 -22.04 11.76
CA LEU A 496 -24.29 -22.78 12.09
C LEU A 496 -25.56 -22.17 11.46
N SER A 497 -25.44 -21.01 10.79
CA SER A 497 -26.59 -20.30 10.25
C SER A 497 -27.12 -20.99 8.99
N LYS A 498 -28.45 -20.97 8.80
CA LYS A 498 -29.10 -21.55 7.62
C LYS A 498 -28.57 -20.90 6.33
N GLY A 499 -28.17 -21.73 5.37
CA GLY A 499 -27.72 -21.30 4.04
C GLY A 499 -26.21 -21.02 3.94
N ILE A 500 -25.47 -21.05 5.05
CA ILE A 500 -24.01 -20.96 5.06
C ILE A 500 -23.42 -22.34 4.76
N ARG A 501 -22.48 -22.43 3.82
CA ARG A 501 -21.93 -23.71 3.35
C ARG A 501 -20.40 -23.74 3.34
N ASP A 502 -19.84 -24.85 3.81
CA ASP A 502 -18.41 -25.18 3.67
C ASP A 502 -18.03 -25.34 2.20
N GLY A 503 -16.82 -24.89 1.84
CA GLY A 503 -16.32 -24.79 0.47
C GLY A 503 -16.89 -23.66 -0.37
N LEU A 504 -17.92 -22.95 0.11
CA LEU A 504 -18.54 -21.81 -0.58
C LEU A 504 -18.43 -20.50 0.21
N ASP A 505 -18.95 -20.47 1.44
CA ASP A 505 -18.93 -19.29 2.30
C ASP A 505 -17.68 -19.26 3.19
N TYR A 506 -17.24 -20.44 3.62
CA TYR A 506 -16.07 -20.65 4.46
C TYR A 506 -15.39 -21.96 4.10
N HIS A 507 -14.16 -22.14 4.56
CA HIS A 507 -13.41 -23.38 4.49
C HIS A 507 -13.16 -23.91 5.90
N THR A 508 -13.42 -25.20 6.11
CA THR A 508 -13.06 -25.91 7.35
C THR A 508 -11.66 -26.51 7.25
N LEU A 509 -10.76 -26.06 8.13
CA LEU A 509 -9.45 -26.68 8.29
C LEU A 509 -9.57 -28.05 8.97
N THR A 510 -8.85 -29.02 8.41
CA THR A 510 -8.73 -30.41 8.90
C THR A 510 -7.28 -30.85 8.82
N TYR A 511 -6.95 -32.05 9.29
CA TYR A 511 -5.62 -32.63 9.09
C TYR A 511 -5.20 -32.57 7.59
N ASP A 512 -6.03 -33.00 6.66
CA ASP A 512 -5.61 -33.03 5.25
C ASP A 512 -5.71 -31.66 4.55
N ASN A 513 -6.65 -30.81 4.96
CA ASN A 513 -6.99 -29.55 4.26
C ASN A 513 -6.61 -28.31 5.07
N ARG A 514 -5.31 -28.11 5.27
CA ARG A 514 -4.75 -27.04 6.12
C ARG A 514 -3.64 -26.21 5.49
N SER A 515 -3.59 -26.20 4.17
CA SER A 515 -2.58 -25.46 3.41
C SER A 515 -3.07 -24.05 3.08
N MET A 516 -2.16 -23.08 3.13
CA MET A 516 -2.36 -21.73 2.61
C MET A 516 -1.24 -21.39 1.64
N ASP A 517 -1.62 -20.90 0.47
CA ASP A 517 -0.70 -20.45 -0.57
C ASP A 517 -0.07 -19.11 -0.18
N LEU A 518 1.24 -19.00 -0.40
CA LEU A 518 2.04 -17.81 -0.11
C LEU A 518 2.38 -17.13 -1.44
N ASP A 519 1.46 -16.29 -1.92
CA ASP A 519 1.58 -15.61 -3.20
C ASP A 519 1.41 -14.11 -3.09
N ASP A 520 2.10 -13.40 -3.98
CA ASP A 520 1.89 -12.00 -4.28
C ASP A 520 1.12 -11.89 -5.60
N VAL A 521 -0.07 -11.30 -5.58
CA VAL A 521 -0.91 -11.11 -6.77
C VAL A 521 -0.89 -9.63 -7.17
N GLN A 522 -0.61 -9.36 -8.44
CA GLN A 522 -0.52 -8.01 -9.00
C GLN A 522 -1.56 -7.81 -10.10
N VAL A 523 -2.15 -6.62 -10.14
CA VAL A 523 -3.04 -6.17 -11.21
C VAL A 523 -2.23 -5.73 -12.44
N TYR A 524 -2.88 -5.66 -13.59
CA TYR A 524 -2.25 -5.15 -14.81
C TYR A 524 -2.03 -3.62 -14.74
N PRO A 525 -1.06 -3.07 -15.49
CA PRO A 525 -0.88 -1.63 -15.58
C PRO A 525 -2.19 -0.90 -15.94
N GLY A 526 -2.49 0.20 -15.26
CA GLY A 526 -3.74 0.96 -15.40
C GLY A 526 -4.93 0.44 -14.58
N TYR A 527 -4.76 -0.66 -13.85
CA TYR A 527 -5.75 -1.17 -12.89
C TYR A 527 -5.32 -0.90 -11.45
N VAL A 528 -6.30 -0.94 -10.56
CA VAL A 528 -6.11 -0.83 -9.10
C VAL A 528 -6.91 -1.89 -8.36
N LEU A 529 -6.44 -2.20 -7.15
CA LEU A 529 -7.06 -3.16 -6.23
C LEU A 529 -8.36 -2.58 -5.65
N THR A 530 -9.46 -3.31 -5.83
CA THR A 530 -10.78 -2.95 -5.29
C THR A 530 -11.41 -4.05 -4.45
N GLY A 531 -10.71 -5.15 -4.20
CA GLY A 531 -11.17 -6.19 -3.29
C GLY A 531 -10.21 -7.37 -3.17
N VAL A 532 -10.43 -8.18 -2.14
CA VAL A 532 -9.68 -9.41 -1.87
C VAL A 532 -10.64 -10.50 -1.40
N ARG A 533 -10.29 -11.76 -1.66
CA ARG A 533 -10.99 -12.93 -1.10
C ARG A 533 -10.09 -14.14 -1.12
N PHE A 534 -10.41 -15.14 -0.29
CA PHE A 534 -9.85 -16.47 -0.48
C PHE A 534 -10.76 -17.31 -1.38
N ARG A 535 -10.15 -18.22 -2.12
CA ARG A 535 -10.82 -19.36 -2.74
C ARG A 535 -10.10 -20.65 -2.38
N LEU A 536 -10.72 -21.78 -2.71
CA LEU A 536 -10.04 -23.07 -2.69
C LEU A 536 -9.46 -23.37 -4.07
N LEU A 537 -8.16 -23.68 -4.10
CA LEU A 537 -7.47 -24.23 -5.25
C LEU A 537 -6.97 -25.63 -4.87
N GLY A 538 -7.74 -26.67 -5.22
CA GLY A 538 -7.57 -27.98 -4.61
C GLY A 538 -7.89 -27.93 -3.11
N THR A 539 -6.92 -28.26 -2.27
CA THR A 539 -7.06 -28.23 -0.79
C THR A 539 -6.43 -26.99 -0.15
N HIS A 540 -5.91 -26.06 -0.97
CA HIS A 540 -5.18 -24.88 -0.51
C HIS A 540 -6.09 -23.65 -0.49
N LEU A 541 -5.96 -22.85 0.57
CA LEU A 541 -6.47 -21.48 0.61
C LEU A 541 -5.59 -20.60 -0.29
N ASN A 542 -6.18 -20.05 -1.35
CA ASN A 542 -5.51 -19.26 -2.37
C ASN A 542 -6.08 -17.83 -2.40
N LEU A 543 -5.20 -16.83 -2.37
CA LEU A 543 -5.61 -15.42 -2.44
C LEU A 543 -6.07 -15.06 -3.85
N MET A 544 -7.22 -14.40 -3.93
CA MET A 544 -7.64 -13.66 -5.11
C MET A 544 -7.79 -12.18 -4.80
N ILE A 545 -7.50 -11.36 -5.81
CA ILE A 545 -7.71 -9.92 -5.78
C ILE A 545 -8.67 -9.50 -6.88
N ARG A 546 -9.43 -8.43 -6.63
CA ARG A 546 -10.32 -7.81 -7.61
C ARG A 546 -9.63 -6.57 -8.15
N MET A 547 -9.54 -6.47 -9.47
CA MET A 547 -8.99 -5.31 -10.16
C MET A 547 -10.07 -4.54 -10.90
N THR A 548 -9.96 -3.21 -10.88
CA THR A 548 -10.82 -2.28 -11.62
C THR A 548 -9.93 -1.28 -12.37
N GLU A 549 -10.28 -0.94 -13.61
CA GLU A 549 -9.53 0.04 -14.40
C GLU A 549 -9.68 1.43 -13.78
N MET A 550 -8.61 2.21 -13.82
CA MET A 550 -8.56 3.57 -13.28
C MET A 550 -8.10 4.53 -14.37
N ASN A 551 -8.73 5.69 -14.45
CA ASN A 551 -8.18 6.83 -15.17
C ASN A 551 -7.31 7.64 -14.21
N PHE A 552 -5.98 7.54 -14.37
CA PHE A 552 -5.01 8.19 -13.49
C PHE A 552 -5.19 9.70 -13.41
N THR A 553 -5.32 10.37 -14.57
CA THR A 553 -5.45 11.84 -14.63
C THR A 553 -6.66 12.34 -13.85
N SER A 554 -7.84 11.74 -14.09
CA SER A 554 -9.09 12.17 -13.43
C SER A 554 -9.29 11.60 -12.02
N GLY A 555 -8.59 10.52 -11.67
CA GLY A 555 -8.81 9.82 -10.41
C GLY A 555 -10.14 9.06 -10.34
N GLN A 556 -10.65 8.59 -11.48
CA GLN A 556 -11.94 7.90 -11.54
C GLN A 556 -11.76 6.42 -11.89
N LEU A 557 -12.50 5.56 -11.19
CA LEU A 557 -12.69 4.16 -11.56
C LEU A 557 -13.58 4.08 -12.81
N MET A 558 -13.15 3.26 -13.75
CA MET A 558 -13.77 3.09 -15.06
C MET A 558 -14.36 1.69 -15.19
N ASP A 559 -15.34 1.53 -16.08
CA ASP A 559 -15.92 0.23 -16.45
C ASP A 559 -16.23 -0.66 -15.22
N LEU A 560 -16.99 -0.12 -14.26
CA LEU A 560 -17.22 -0.74 -12.95
C LEU A 560 -17.86 -2.15 -13.04
N ASP A 561 -18.63 -2.39 -14.09
CA ASP A 561 -19.26 -3.68 -14.41
C ASP A 561 -18.26 -4.73 -14.92
N LYS A 562 -17.05 -4.30 -15.30
CA LYS A 562 -15.96 -5.14 -15.83
C LYS A 562 -14.84 -5.37 -14.83
N SER A 563 -15.07 -5.20 -13.53
CA SER A 563 -14.11 -5.61 -12.51
C SER A 563 -13.83 -7.12 -12.57
N ILE A 564 -12.56 -7.51 -12.50
CA ILE A 564 -12.12 -8.91 -12.69
C ILE A 564 -11.44 -9.43 -11.43
N TRP A 565 -11.76 -10.66 -11.05
CA TRP A 565 -11.05 -11.39 -10.01
C TRP A 565 -9.88 -12.18 -10.61
N ILE A 566 -8.67 -11.96 -10.11
CA ILE A 566 -7.45 -12.67 -10.51
C ILE A 566 -6.77 -13.30 -9.28
N GLY A 567 -5.97 -14.34 -9.51
CA GLY A 567 -5.19 -15.03 -8.48
C GLY A 567 -4.07 -15.85 -9.12
N ASN A 568 -3.19 -16.43 -8.31
CA ASN A 568 -2.17 -17.33 -8.84
C ASN A 568 -2.77 -18.73 -9.06
N ASP A 569 -3.12 -19.04 -10.32
CA ASP A 569 -3.68 -20.34 -10.74
C ASP A 569 -2.61 -21.44 -10.92
N ASN A 570 -1.32 -21.15 -10.70
CA ASN A 570 -0.27 -22.15 -10.91
C ASN A 570 -0.33 -23.25 -9.84
N THR A 571 -0.71 -24.46 -10.25
CA THR A 571 -0.83 -25.66 -9.39
C THR A 571 0.31 -26.67 -9.58
N ILE A 572 1.18 -26.50 -10.58
CA ILE A 572 2.03 -27.58 -11.09
C ILE A 572 3.38 -27.68 -10.35
N ALA A 573 3.85 -26.64 -9.66
CA ALA A 573 5.19 -26.60 -9.06
C ALA A 573 5.31 -25.83 -7.73
N ARG A 574 4.30 -25.93 -6.84
CA ARG A 574 4.36 -25.26 -5.53
C ARG A 574 5.26 -26.02 -4.55
N THR A 575 6.08 -25.30 -3.79
CA THR A 575 6.98 -25.89 -2.78
C THR A 575 6.49 -25.60 -1.36
N GLU A 576 6.56 -26.59 -0.48
CA GLU A 576 6.17 -26.41 0.93
C GLU A 576 7.25 -25.65 1.69
N LEU A 577 6.85 -24.60 2.40
CA LEU A 577 7.65 -23.97 3.45
C LEU A 577 7.50 -24.78 4.73
N VAL A 578 8.42 -25.72 4.94
CA VAL A 578 8.41 -26.61 6.11
C VAL A 578 8.90 -25.88 7.35
N LEU A 579 8.03 -25.74 8.36
CA LEU A 579 8.36 -25.19 9.66
C LEU A 579 9.14 -26.22 10.50
N LYS A 580 10.45 -25.99 10.71
CA LYS A 580 11.32 -26.91 11.44
C LYS A 580 11.31 -26.62 12.94
N GLN A 581 10.90 -27.60 13.75
CA GLN A 581 10.80 -27.50 15.21
C GLN A 581 10.08 -26.22 15.68
N PRO A 582 8.85 -25.95 15.20
CA PRO A 582 8.20 -24.67 15.46
C PRO A 582 7.69 -24.57 16.91
N ASP A 583 8.09 -23.55 17.67
CA ASP A 583 7.46 -23.15 18.94
C ASP A 583 6.49 -21.97 18.70
N VAL A 584 5.77 -21.57 19.74
CA VAL A 584 4.80 -20.48 19.72
C VAL A 584 5.46 -19.16 19.26
N PRO A 585 4.95 -18.50 18.20
CA PRO A 585 5.61 -17.34 17.58
C PRO A 585 5.87 -16.18 18.54
N THR A 586 4.94 -15.90 19.45
CA THR A 586 5.03 -14.80 20.43
C THR A 586 6.10 -15.04 21.52
N LYS A 587 6.67 -16.25 21.62
CA LYS A 587 7.79 -16.54 22.51
C LYS A 587 9.15 -16.19 21.91
N ALA A 588 9.22 -15.91 20.61
CA ALA A 588 10.48 -15.59 19.93
C ALA A 588 11.18 -14.37 20.57
N LEU A 589 12.51 -14.41 20.62
CA LEU A 589 13.33 -13.33 21.19
C LEU A 589 13.57 -12.18 20.22
N SER A 590 13.46 -12.43 18.93
CA SER A 590 13.71 -11.48 17.86
C SER A 590 12.48 -11.36 16.97
N LYS A 591 12.30 -10.19 16.36
CA LYS A 591 11.21 -9.90 15.42
C LYS A 591 11.32 -10.81 14.20
N SER A 592 10.18 -11.25 13.68
CA SER A 592 10.10 -12.09 12.49
C SER A 592 10.57 -11.35 11.25
N VAL A 593 11.24 -12.08 10.35
CA VAL A 593 11.65 -11.57 9.04
C VAL A 593 10.95 -12.38 7.94
N PRO A 594 10.59 -11.75 6.79
CA PRO A 594 10.03 -12.48 5.67
C PRO A 594 10.99 -13.59 5.21
N ASP A 595 10.48 -14.81 5.09
CA ASP A 595 11.26 -16.01 4.72
C ASP A 595 10.57 -16.86 3.63
N SER A 596 9.34 -16.53 3.26
CA SER A 596 8.65 -17.15 2.11
C SER A 596 8.90 -16.42 0.79
N THR A 597 8.79 -17.14 -0.32
CA THR A 597 8.79 -16.63 -1.70
C THR A 597 7.49 -17.00 -2.43
N ASN A 598 7.21 -16.29 -3.53
CA ASN A 598 6.03 -16.54 -4.36
C ASN A 598 6.02 -17.98 -4.92
N GLY A 599 4.85 -18.61 -4.99
CA GLY A 599 4.72 -20.01 -5.40
C GLY A 599 5.05 -21.03 -4.30
N GLN A 600 5.19 -20.59 -3.05
CA GLN A 600 5.25 -21.49 -1.90
C GLN A 600 3.88 -21.69 -1.27
N TYR A 601 3.77 -22.66 -0.38
CA TYR A 601 2.64 -22.82 0.51
C TYR A 601 3.12 -23.26 1.90
N VAL A 602 2.30 -23.07 2.90
CA VAL A 602 2.57 -23.53 4.27
C VAL A 602 1.37 -24.30 4.79
N ARG A 603 1.63 -25.30 5.62
CA ARG A 603 0.60 -26.08 6.30
C ARG A 603 0.50 -25.61 7.74
N PHE A 604 -0.71 -25.36 8.22
CA PHE A 604 -0.92 -25.23 9.66
C PHE A 604 -0.55 -26.56 10.32
N THR A 605 0.30 -26.53 11.34
CA THR A 605 0.86 -27.70 12.02
C THR A 605 0.81 -27.46 13.53
N PRO A 606 0.74 -28.50 14.37
CA PRO A 606 1.05 -28.30 15.78
C PRO A 606 2.49 -27.83 15.95
N THR A 607 2.74 -27.14 17.06
CA THR A 607 4.08 -26.86 17.57
C THR A 607 4.87 -28.16 17.78
N ASP A 608 6.17 -28.02 17.90
CA ASP A 608 7.06 -29.15 18.13
C ASP A 608 6.68 -29.92 19.41
N ARG A 609 6.78 -31.25 19.33
CA ARG A 609 6.43 -32.17 20.42
C ARG A 609 7.32 -31.95 21.64
N GLU A 610 8.60 -31.68 21.43
CA GLU A 610 9.55 -31.46 22.52
C GLU A 610 9.42 -30.03 23.07
N ALA A 611 9.30 -29.03 22.20
CA ALA A 611 9.24 -27.62 22.64
C ALA A 611 7.94 -27.26 23.39
N ASP A 612 6.80 -27.79 22.96
CA ASP A 612 5.47 -27.32 23.41
C ASP A 612 4.44 -28.45 23.57
N ALA A 613 4.87 -29.72 23.61
CA ALA A 613 3.98 -30.89 23.66
C ALA A 613 2.91 -30.86 22.54
N ALA A 614 3.23 -30.28 21.38
CA ALA A 614 2.32 -30.12 20.25
C ALA A 614 0.99 -29.42 20.58
N GLN A 615 0.96 -28.51 21.56
CA GLN A 615 -0.29 -27.96 22.10
C GLN A 615 -0.84 -26.73 21.37
N THR A 616 -0.08 -26.14 20.46
CA THR A 616 -0.44 -24.89 19.77
C THR A 616 -0.41 -25.10 18.27
N THR A 617 -1.41 -24.61 17.52
CA THR A 617 -1.38 -24.65 16.05
C THR A 617 -0.69 -23.41 15.50
N VAL A 618 0.28 -23.59 14.62
CA VAL A 618 1.11 -22.55 14.00
C VAL A 618 1.17 -22.75 12.47
N PRO A 619 1.45 -21.73 11.66
CA PRO A 619 1.75 -20.33 12.03
C PRO A 619 0.54 -19.59 12.63
N PHE A 620 0.81 -18.50 13.36
CA PHE A 620 -0.23 -17.53 13.72
C PHE A 620 -0.55 -16.63 12.53
N LEU A 621 -1.64 -15.88 12.59
CA LEU A 621 -1.99 -14.85 11.60
C LEU A 621 -1.66 -13.48 12.19
N ASP A 622 -0.96 -12.62 11.46
CA ASP A 622 -0.71 -11.23 11.87
C ASP A 622 -2.00 -10.41 11.73
N ALA A 623 -2.57 -10.01 12.87
CA ALA A 623 -3.83 -9.28 12.92
C ALA A 623 -3.65 -7.76 12.74
N GLN A 624 -2.39 -7.29 12.73
CA GLN A 624 -2.12 -5.86 12.66
C GLN A 624 -2.64 -5.26 11.35
N PRO A 625 -3.22 -4.06 11.40
CA PRO A 625 -3.65 -3.38 10.19
C PRO A 625 -2.45 -2.98 9.33
N VAL A 626 -2.46 -3.43 8.08
CA VAL A 626 -1.44 -3.11 7.08
C VAL A 626 -1.97 -2.01 6.16
N TYR A 627 -1.43 -0.80 6.31
CA TYR A 627 -1.68 0.38 5.48
C TYR A 627 -0.46 1.31 5.55
N THR A 628 -0.24 2.13 4.54
CA THR A 628 0.90 3.05 4.47
C THR A 628 0.56 4.40 5.09
N HIS A 629 1.53 5.08 5.72
CA HIS A 629 1.30 6.42 6.31
C HIS A 629 0.85 7.46 5.28
N ARG A 630 1.29 7.31 4.02
CA ARG A 630 0.71 7.98 2.86
C ARG A 630 -0.15 6.96 2.10
N PRO A 631 -1.47 6.99 2.25
CA PRO A 631 -2.36 6.11 1.51
C PRO A 631 -2.22 6.35 0.02
N VAL A 632 -2.15 5.27 -0.74
CA VAL A 632 -2.11 5.27 -2.20
C VAL A 632 -3.03 4.15 -2.70
N PRO A 633 -3.49 4.19 -3.95
CA PRO A 633 -4.08 3.03 -4.58
C PRO A 633 -3.10 1.86 -4.52
N LEU A 634 -3.64 0.66 -4.38
CA LEU A 634 -2.83 -0.55 -4.39
C LEU A 634 -2.89 -1.20 -5.76
N SER A 635 -1.77 -1.75 -6.20
CA SER A 635 -1.64 -2.51 -7.44
C SER A 635 -1.62 -4.02 -7.19
N GLY A 636 -1.78 -4.45 -5.95
CA GLY A 636 -1.74 -5.85 -5.60
C GLY A 636 -1.79 -6.08 -4.10
N ALA A 637 -1.92 -7.36 -3.77
CA ALA A 637 -1.87 -7.85 -2.41
C ALA A 637 -1.23 -9.23 -2.38
N GLY A 638 -0.66 -9.59 -1.24
CA GLY A 638 -0.10 -10.92 -1.02
C GLY A 638 -0.32 -11.44 0.39
N ILE A 639 -0.18 -12.75 0.54
CA ILE A 639 -0.02 -13.42 1.84
C ILE A 639 1.36 -14.04 1.86
N PHE A 640 2.12 -13.79 2.93
CA PHE A 640 3.47 -14.31 3.07
C PHE A 640 3.71 -14.79 4.50
N HIS A 641 4.71 -15.65 4.66
CA HIS A 641 5.19 -16.06 5.97
C HIS A 641 6.39 -15.20 6.38
N LYS A 642 6.43 -14.86 7.67
CA LYS A 642 7.60 -14.30 8.33
C LYS A 642 7.86 -15.06 9.63
N GLY A 643 9.12 -15.35 9.92
CA GLY A 643 9.47 -16.13 11.10
C GLY A 643 10.92 -15.97 11.52
N GLN A 644 11.32 -16.84 12.44
CA GLN A 644 12.68 -17.03 12.92
C GLN A 644 12.93 -18.54 13.08
N SER A 645 14.20 -18.93 13.19
CA SER A 645 14.54 -20.34 13.47
C SER A 645 13.85 -20.84 14.73
N LYS A 646 13.26 -22.05 14.66
CA LYS A 646 12.48 -22.71 15.74
C LYS A 646 11.23 -21.94 16.19
N SER A 647 10.76 -20.99 15.40
CA SER A 647 9.48 -20.30 15.61
C SER A 647 8.47 -20.78 14.58
N GLY A 648 7.21 -20.90 14.98
CA GLY A 648 6.11 -21.16 14.08
C GLY A 648 5.77 -19.99 13.16
N GLY A 649 6.28 -18.78 13.43
CA GLY A 649 6.10 -17.59 12.60
C GLY A 649 4.65 -17.09 12.45
N PHE A 650 4.48 -16.11 11.57
CA PHE A 650 3.21 -15.46 11.26
C PHE A 650 2.93 -15.46 9.76
N LEU A 651 1.67 -15.67 9.40
CA LEU A 651 1.13 -15.34 8.08
C LEU A 651 0.58 -13.93 8.11
N ALA A 652 1.09 -13.08 7.23
CA ALA A 652 0.77 -11.66 7.22
C ALA A 652 0.27 -11.20 5.85
N PRO A 653 -0.69 -10.25 5.82
CA PRO A 653 -1.00 -9.53 4.60
C PRO A 653 0.18 -8.65 4.17
N LYS A 654 0.36 -8.54 2.86
CA LYS A 654 1.30 -7.64 2.20
C LYS A 654 0.56 -6.78 1.19
N LEU A 655 0.89 -5.50 1.12
CA LEU A 655 0.39 -4.58 0.11
C LEU A 655 1.44 -4.40 -0.99
N LEU A 656 0.98 -4.24 -2.23
CA LEU A 656 1.82 -3.78 -3.33
C LEU A 656 1.30 -2.40 -3.74
N THR A 657 2.09 -1.36 -3.48
CA THR A 657 1.69 0.02 -3.75
C THR A 657 1.62 0.30 -5.25
N TYR A 658 0.81 1.28 -5.67
CA TYR A 658 0.72 1.67 -7.08
C TYR A 658 2.08 2.17 -7.61
N ASP A 659 2.41 1.82 -8.84
CA ASP A 659 3.66 2.20 -9.46
C ASP A 659 3.50 3.54 -10.21
N PHE A 660 4.02 4.61 -9.60
CA PHE A 660 3.95 5.95 -10.18
C PHE A 660 4.99 6.20 -11.28
N THR A 661 5.96 5.31 -11.50
CA THR A 661 7.07 5.53 -12.46
C THR A 661 6.58 5.91 -13.86
N THR A 662 5.51 5.27 -14.32
CA THR A 662 4.92 5.49 -15.65
C THR A 662 4.27 6.87 -15.82
N HIS A 663 3.97 7.56 -14.72
CA HIS A 663 3.36 8.89 -14.72
C HIS A 663 4.36 10.01 -14.44
N ILE A 664 5.62 9.69 -14.15
CA ILE A 664 6.66 10.69 -14.03
C ILE A 664 7.08 11.11 -15.44
N GLN A 665 6.83 12.36 -15.79
CA GLN A 665 7.05 12.84 -17.15
C GLN A 665 8.44 13.45 -17.33
N ARG A 666 9.06 13.11 -18.46
CA ARG A 666 10.23 13.86 -18.93
C ARG A 666 9.82 15.27 -19.36
N PRO A 667 10.68 16.27 -19.14
CA PRO A 667 10.53 17.59 -19.74
C PRO A 667 10.27 17.49 -21.25
N LEU A 668 9.20 18.14 -21.72
CA LEU A 668 8.92 18.27 -23.15
C LEU A 668 10.10 18.93 -23.85
N GLY A 669 10.53 18.38 -24.99
CA GLY A 669 11.58 18.98 -25.83
C GLY A 669 11.17 20.38 -26.31
N ALA A 670 12.14 21.17 -26.76
CA ALA A 670 11.93 22.57 -27.18
C ALA A 670 10.98 22.77 -28.40
N ASN A 671 10.41 21.71 -28.95
CA ASN A 671 9.42 21.77 -30.03
C ASN A 671 8.01 21.52 -29.48
N ASN A 672 7.10 22.42 -29.84
CA ASN A 672 5.73 22.60 -29.36
C ASN A 672 4.85 21.33 -29.39
N ASP A 673 4.85 20.54 -28.31
CA ASP A 673 3.77 19.57 -28.03
C ASP A 673 3.30 19.73 -26.57
N LEU A 674 2.63 20.83 -26.26
CA LEU A 674 1.71 20.86 -25.12
C LEU A 674 0.39 20.26 -25.61
N PRO A 675 -0.13 19.16 -25.04
CA PRO A 675 -1.49 18.73 -25.36
C PRO A 675 -2.48 19.84 -24.95
N GLU A 676 -3.36 20.21 -25.87
CA GLU A 676 -4.49 21.10 -25.58
C GLU A 676 -5.35 20.48 -24.49
N VAL A 677 -5.39 21.10 -23.31
CA VAL A 677 -6.42 20.84 -22.31
C VAL A 677 -7.60 21.76 -22.64
N SER A 678 -8.39 21.38 -23.64
CA SER A 678 -9.62 22.07 -24.05
C SER A 678 -10.80 21.11 -24.01
N ALA A 679 -11.30 20.81 -22.81
CA ALA A 679 -12.63 20.22 -22.65
C ALA A 679 -13.22 20.41 -21.24
N VAL A 680 -13.29 21.64 -20.73
CA VAL A 680 -14.28 21.99 -19.70
C VAL A 680 -14.77 23.40 -19.96
N SER A 681 -16.10 23.55 -19.99
CA SER A 681 -16.91 24.77 -20.11
C SER A 681 -17.14 25.31 -21.54
N HIS A 682 -18.31 25.00 -22.09
CA HIS A 682 -19.36 25.98 -22.41
C HIS A 682 -20.56 25.25 -23.05
N SER A 683 -21.65 25.11 -22.31
CA SER A 683 -22.94 24.70 -22.86
C SER A 683 -24.07 25.53 -22.25
N VAL A 684 -24.15 26.81 -22.59
CA VAL A 684 -25.40 27.59 -22.54
C VAL A 684 -25.29 28.76 -23.52
N ALA A 685 -26.01 28.68 -24.65
CA ALA A 685 -26.84 29.77 -25.21
C ALA A 685 -27.26 29.47 -26.67
N ILE A 686 -28.52 29.06 -26.82
CA ILE A 686 -29.53 29.58 -27.76
C ILE A 686 -29.06 29.86 -29.19
N SER A 687 -29.44 28.99 -30.15
CA SER A 687 -29.52 29.36 -31.57
C SER A 687 -30.97 29.65 -31.97
N THR A 688 -31.16 30.84 -32.53
CA THR A 688 -32.33 31.25 -33.31
C THR A 688 -31.96 31.25 -34.79
N GLY A 689 -32.87 30.77 -35.64
CA GLY A 689 -32.87 30.95 -37.10
C GLY A 689 -32.03 29.93 -37.88
N LEU A 690 -32.36 29.51 -39.09
CA LEU A 690 -33.54 29.67 -39.95
C LEU A 690 -33.35 28.61 -41.04
N SER A 691 -34.43 28.02 -41.52
CA SER A 691 -34.40 26.96 -42.54
C SER A 691 -34.02 27.51 -43.91
N GLU A 692 -33.27 26.74 -44.70
CA GLU A 692 -33.49 26.61 -46.15
C GLU A 692 -32.70 25.43 -46.74
N ASP A 693 -33.43 24.33 -46.96
CA ASP A 693 -33.59 23.58 -48.20
C ASP A 693 -32.40 23.20 -49.14
N ARG A 694 -32.37 21.87 -49.42
CA ARG A 694 -32.09 21.16 -50.70
C ARG A 694 -30.68 20.61 -51.02
N LEU A 695 -30.55 19.31 -50.73
CA LEU A 695 -30.15 18.16 -51.60
C LEU A 695 -30.12 18.37 -53.15
N PRO A 696 -29.57 17.45 -53.99
CA PRO A 696 -28.75 16.22 -53.72
C PRO A 696 -27.62 15.90 -54.75
N SER A 697 -27.00 14.73 -54.54
CA SER A 697 -26.34 13.79 -55.49
C SER A 697 -24.81 13.90 -55.59
N ALA A 698 -24.01 12.85 -55.74
CA ALA A 698 -24.15 11.38 -55.70
C ALA A 698 -22.72 10.80 -55.74
N ASN A 699 -22.45 9.78 -54.90
CA ASN A 699 -21.72 8.53 -55.16
C ASN A 699 -21.21 7.91 -53.86
#